data_AF-A0A3D3VQG9-F1
#
_entry.id   AF-A0A3D3VQG9-F1
#
_cell.length_a   1.000
_cell.length_b   1.000
_cell.length_c   1.000
_cell.angle_alpha   90.00
_cell.angle_beta   90.00
_cell.angle_gamma   90.00
#
_symmetry.space_group_name_H-M   'P 1'
#
loop_
_entity.id
_entity.type
_entity.pdbx_description
1 polymer ?
#
loop_
_entity_poly.entity_id
_entity_poly.type
_entity_poly.pdbx_seq_one_letter_code
_entity_poly.pdbx_strand_id
1 'polypeptide(L)'
;TDLWVRPMPEEEEAEIRLEVTQRGRGSPEEATLQVSVFGQNFPATVLEKKKYQPSARTLRGFGDLDGDHQSEIPAQMENGVNFFTLRVPMPKARIWDLNSPWLYQAQVEVVDTNGRVLDALACSFGMRTFRQDEDSKPKGKFYLNGREIRLRGANTMGHLERCVMEGNLDQLRDDILLAKLTNMNFLRLTQRPVHREVYEMCDRLGLLLQTDMPMFATVRRNQLLEVVRQCSRMERHVRAHPSNILVSFINEPRPAAAAKPHRFLLRHEMERMFSMGSEAVRQENPDRVIKCVDGDYDPPAPSGMPDNHCYCGWYIGHGIDLGALEAGGWLPVKPGWHFGCGEFGAEGLDSYGVMKKYYPRDWQPPSLKSAWTPQVLAESQSWNFHFLWYDTPKDAGGWIEVSQRHQEWITRLMTEAYRRHSWMNTFAIHLFIDAWPCGWMKAIMDVDRVPKKAWFAYRDALSPTAVSLRCSRTQVWSEEVVPVELWVSHDPAEKLVGASWVYEVKLNGKGVAHGRAPAKVPACRSLGQGILPIRMPAVEKVSVVQVGATLLDASGKPIHDRTIELRIFPRLGRREVLPWVPGGSAKTIGWLGELGAKATARPKGEVSLIVISNWATYEKSRAEIDAAVRGGAVALFMPLPPGVYRLGEQEITVRVAGMGPRHFVSGATGHPWVEGFGPEDFKFWHFASLGHSSPILMTVLEGRGWNTVLRSGDGGWLRPWDYVPVVVERAEGKGRWVVCQVELASTVETNPTAARFAQNLMAGKNLFISHA
;
A
#
# COMPACT_ATOMS: atom_id res chain seq x y z
N THR A 1 9.92 39.93 7.58
CA THR A 1 8.61 40.04 8.23
C THR A 1 7.84 38.76 8.01
N ASP A 2 7.14 38.25 9.03
CA ASP A 2 6.35 37.01 9.01
C ASP A 2 5.22 37.11 10.04
N LEU A 3 4.08 36.47 9.78
CA LEU A 3 2.90 36.46 10.66
C LEU A 3 2.29 35.06 10.67
N TRP A 4 2.15 34.48 11.86
CA TRP A 4 1.54 33.17 12.07
C TRP A 4 0.65 33.17 13.32
N VAL A 5 -0.43 32.41 13.27
CA VAL A 5 -1.32 32.19 14.42
C VAL A 5 -1.30 30.71 14.79
N ARG A 6 -0.86 30.42 16.01
CA ARG A 6 -0.95 29.11 16.63
C ARG A 6 -2.31 28.96 17.32
N PRO A 7 -3.19 28.05 16.86
CA PRO A 7 -4.49 27.83 17.49
C PRO A 7 -4.34 27.07 18.80
N MET A 8 -5.00 27.54 19.87
CA MET A 8 -5.00 26.91 21.20
C MET A 8 -6.45 26.73 21.67
N PRO A 9 -7.24 25.86 21.02
CA PRO A 9 -8.68 25.75 21.28
C PRO A 9 -9.00 25.17 22.66
N GLU A 10 -8.09 24.43 23.30
CA GLU A 10 -8.28 23.89 24.66
C GLU A 10 -8.17 25.01 25.71
N GLU A 11 -7.33 26.01 25.46
CA GLU A 11 -7.15 27.22 26.25
C GLU A 11 -8.13 28.34 25.87
N GLU A 12 -9.00 28.12 24.87
CA GLU A 12 -9.87 29.15 24.28
C GLU A 12 -9.11 30.40 23.79
N GLU A 13 -7.90 30.21 23.25
CA GLU A 13 -7.00 31.29 22.83
C GLU A 13 -6.42 31.06 21.43
N ALA A 14 -5.93 32.15 20.82
CA ALA A 14 -5.04 32.10 19.67
C ALA A 14 -3.75 32.87 19.98
N GLU A 15 -2.60 32.24 19.77
CA GLU A 15 -1.28 32.87 19.95
C GLU A 15 -0.80 33.42 18.60
N ILE A 16 -0.71 34.74 18.48
CA ILE A 16 -0.19 35.44 17.32
C ILE A 16 1.32 35.62 17.50
N ARG A 17 2.10 35.11 16.55
CA ARG A 17 3.55 35.29 16.48
C ARG A 17 3.90 36.15 15.27
N LEU A 18 4.67 37.19 15.50
CA LEU A 18 5.04 38.20 14.50
C LEU A 18 6.55 38.36 14.46
N GLU A 19 7.11 38.40 13.25
CA GLU A 19 8.46 38.88 12.98
C GLU A 19 8.36 40.22 12.25
N VAL A 20 8.91 41.29 12.81
CA VAL A 20 8.96 42.62 12.17
C VAL A 20 10.41 42.97 11.85
N THR A 21 10.71 43.27 10.59
CA THR A 21 12.06 43.66 10.18
C THR A 21 12.15 45.19 10.06
N GLN A 22 12.79 45.83 11.02
CA GLN A 22 13.11 47.25 10.94
C GLN A 22 14.40 47.45 10.14
N ARG A 23 14.32 48.25 9.07
CA ARG A 23 15.44 48.53 8.15
C ARG A 23 15.91 49.99 8.21
N GLY A 24 15.29 50.82 9.05
CA GLY A 24 15.65 52.22 9.23
C GLY A 24 17.04 52.42 9.85
N ARG A 25 17.56 53.66 9.76
CA ARG A 25 18.74 54.12 10.53
C ARG A 25 18.36 55.00 11.73
N GLY A 26 17.07 54.98 12.12
CA GLY A 26 16.55 55.79 13.22
C GLY A 26 16.85 55.18 14.59
N SER A 27 16.59 55.96 15.65
CA SER A 27 16.57 55.46 17.03
C SER A 27 15.45 54.43 17.20
N PRO A 28 15.58 53.45 18.11
CA PRO A 28 14.47 52.56 18.45
C PRO A 28 13.24 53.36 18.89
N GLU A 29 12.07 52.95 18.41
CA GLU A 29 10.76 53.52 18.79
C GLU A 29 9.94 52.46 19.52
N GLU A 30 9.00 52.88 20.38
CA GLU A 30 8.12 51.94 21.07
C GLU A 30 7.27 51.15 20.06
N ALA A 31 7.31 49.82 20.16
CA ALA A 31 6.51 48.96 19.31
C ALA A 31 5.02 49.10 19.69
N THR A 32 4.18 49.50 18.73
CA THR A 32 2.72 49.46 18.90
C THR A 32 2.11 48.63 17.79
N LEU A 33 1.34 47.62 18.19
CA LEU A 33 0.65 46.69 17.29
C LEU A 33 -0.85 46.91 17.39
N GLN A 34 -1.54 46.92 16.26
CA GLN A 34 -2.99 46.95 16.20
C GLN A 34 -3.48 45.64 15.57
N VAL A 35 -4.28 44.88 16.31
CA VAL A 35 -4.70 43.53 15.93
C VAL A 35 -6.21 43.49 15.73
N SER A 36 -6.61 42.88 14.61
CA SER A 36 -8.00 42.52 14.33
C SER A 36 -8.09 41.04 13.95
N VAL A 37 -9.18 40.38 14.35
CA VAL A 37 -9.46 38.97 14.04
C VAL A 37 -10.91 38.85 13.58
N PHE A 38 -11.10 38.36 12.36
CA PHE A 38 -12.40 38.21 11.72
C PHE A 38 -12.62 36.76 11.29
N GLY A 39 -13.88 36.37 11.07
CA GLY A 39 -14.19 35.15 10.32
C GLY A 39 -13.81 35.32 8.84
N GLN A 40 -13.11 34.35 8.26
CA GLN A 40 -12.63 34.39 6.87
C GLN A 40 -13.67 33.84 5.90
N ASN A 41 -14.30 32.71 6.23
CA ASN A 41 -15.34 32.07 5.43
C ASN A 41 -16.73 32.09 6.10
N PHE A 42 -16.89 32.95 7.10
CA PHE A 42 -18.15 33.22 7.77
C PHE A 42 -18.15 34.61 8.41
N PRO A 43 -19.31 35.27 8.56
CA PRO A 43 -19.40 36.54 9.26
C PRO A 43 -19.09 36.37 10.75
N ALA A 44 -17.99 36.97 11.22
CA ALA A 44 -17.67 37.12 12.63
C ALA A 44 -16.63 38.22 12.84
N THR A 45 -16.76 38.97 13.93
CA THR A 45 -15.73 39.87 14.46
C THR A 45 -15.37 39.38 15.85
N VAL A 46 -14.16 38.85 16.02
CA VAL A 46 -13.67 38.41 17.33
C VAL A 46 -13.03 39.59 18.05
N LEU A 47 -12.22 40.36 17.31
CA LEU A 47 -11.48 41.51 17.81
C LEU A 47 -11.31 42.50 16.66
N GLU A 48 -11.43 43.79 16.94
CA GLU A 48 -11.21 44.82 15.93
C GLU A 48 -10.36 45.95 16.51
N LYS A 49 -9.27 46.27 15.78
CA LYS A 49 -8.36 47.40 16.04
C LYS A 49 -7.91 47.52 17.50
N LYS A 50 -7.71 46.39 18.18
CA LYS A 50 -7.22 46.41 19.55
C LYS A 50 -5.73 46.71 19.53
N LYS A 51 -5.33 47.75 20.26
CA LYS A 51 -3.93 48.13 20.42
C LYS A 51 -3.27 47.23 21.47
N TYR A 52 -2.06 46.81 21.15
CA TYR A 52 -1.15 46.05 22.00
C TYR A 52 0.17 46.78 22.03
N GLN A 53 0.66 47.06 23.23
CA GLN A 53 1.98 47.62 23.46
C GLN A 53 2.82 46.51 24.10
N PRO A 54 3.66 45.81 23.32
CA PRO A 54 4.46 44.72 23.86
C PRO A 54 5.45 45.29 24.88
N SER A 55 5.75 44.50 25.90
CA SER A 55 6.67 44.84 26.96
C SER A 55 7.69 43.72 27.16
N ALA A 56 8.87 44.07 27.64
CA ALA A 56 9.90 43.14 28.06
C ALA A 56 10.07 43.25 29.58
N ARG A 57 10.36 42.13 30.23
CA ARG A 57 10.68 42.08 31.65
C ARG A 57 12.18 41.84 31.82
N THR A 58 12.82 42.70 32.60
CA THR A 58 14.21 42.46 33.02
C THR A 58 14.21 41.40 34.12
N LEU A 59 14.94 40.31 33.89
CA LEU A 59 15.15 39.25 34.87
C LEU A 59 16.62 39.24 35.29
N ARG A 60 16.88 39.20 36.60
CA ARG A 60 18.22 39.08 37.15
C ARG A 60 18.73 37.66 36.92
N GLY A 61 19.86 37.52 36.23
CA GLY A 61 20.58 36.26 36.09
C GLY A 61 21.31 35.89 37.38
N PHE A 62 21.62 34.60 37.55
CA PHE A 62 22.32 34.10 38.74
C PHE A 62 23.73 34.70 38.91
N GLY A 63 24.33 35.20 37.82
CA GLY A 63 25.64 35.85 37.81
C GLY A 63 25.61 37.37 37.93
N ASP A 64 24.43 38.00 37.93
CA ASP A 64 24.31 39.45 38.00
C ASP A 64 24.38 39.88 39.47
N LEU A 65 25.49 40.51 39.87
CA LEU A 65 25.76 40.83 41.28
C LEU A 65 25.11 42.14 41.75
N ASP A 66 24.76 43.04 40.83
CA ASP A 66 24.10 44.32 41.08
C ASP A 66 22.83 44.50 40.22
N GLY A 67 21.88 45.31 40.73
CA GLY A 67 20.64 45.69 40.04
C GLY A 67 19.39 45.08 40.66
N ASP A 68 18.50 45.92 41.20
CA ASP A 68 17.21 45.49 41.79
C ASP A 68 16.04 46.01 40.97
N HIS A 69 15.83 45.52 39.75
CA HIS A 69 14.65 45.95 38.97
C HIS A 69 14.05 44.81 38.16
N GLN A 70 13.07 44.11 38.74
CA GLN A 70 11.99 43.53 37.94
C GLN A 70 11.06 44.67 37.50
N SER A 71 11.46 45.40 36.45
CA SER A 71 10.63 46.39 35.80
C SER A 71 10.14 45.85 34.46
N GLU A 72 8.90 46.18 34.14
CA GLU A 72 8.32 45.97 32.81
C GLU A 72 8.61 47.20 31.98
N ILE A 73 9.28 47.04 30.84
CA ILE A 73 9.70 48.13 29.96
C ILE A 73 9.03 47.94 28.60
N PRO A 74 8.49 48.99 27.95
CA PRO A 74 7.95 48.87 26.60
C PRO A 74 8.99 48.31 25.62
N ALA A 75 8.59 47.31 24.84
CA ALA A 75 9.44 46.72 23.83
C ALA A 75 9.73 47.75 22.74
N GLN A 76 11.00 47.86 22.36
CA GLN A 76 11.46 48.78 21.34
C GLN A 76 11.55 48.06 20.00
N MET A 77 11.21 48.77 18.92
CA MET A 77 11.41 48.32 17.54
C MET A 77 12.86 48.62 17.13
N GLU A 78 13.77 47.70 17.43
CA GLU A 78 15.20 47.86 17.16
C GLU A 78 15.55 47.53 15.71
N ASN A 79 16.72 47.98 15.25
CA ASN A 79 17.24 47.65 13.92
C ASN A 79 17.46 46.14 13.78
N GLY A 80 16.93 45.54 12.70
CA GLY A 80 16.98 44.10 12.47
C GLY A 80 15.62 43.42 12.64
N VAL A 81 15.64 42.14 13.05
CA VAL A 81 14.42 41.34 13.22
C VAL A 81 13.97 41.40 14.67
N ASN A 82 12.72 41.84 14.87
CA ASN A 82 12.04 41.92 16.15
C ASN A 82 10.97 40.83 16.21
N PHE A 83 10.83 40.15 17.35
CA PHE A 83 9.87 39.07 17.53
C PHE A 83 8.83 39.46 18.58
N PHE A 84 7.55 39.27 18.26
CA PHE A 84 6.46 39.55 19.18
C PHE A 84 5.51 38.35 19.27
N THR A 85 5.03 38.08 20.49
CA THR A 85 4.02 37.06 20.77
C THR A 85 2.88 37.69 21.54
N LEU A 86 1.66 37.51 21.05
CA LEU A 86 0.44 38.03 21.66
C LEU A 86 -0.58 36.92 21.80
N ARG A 87 -1.39 36.95 22.86
CA ARG A 87 -2.53 36.03 23.04
C ARG A 87 -3.84 36.78 22.84
N VAL A 88 -4.71 36.21 22.01
CA VAL A 88 -6.05 36.72 21.74
C VAL A 88 -7.07 35.73 22.30
N PRO A 89 -7.95 36.13 23.22
CA PRO A 89 -9.06 35.30 23.66
C PRO A 89 -10.00 34.96 22.51
N MET A 90 -10.35 33.68 22.39
CA MET A 90 -11.21 33.10 21.36
C MET A 90 -12.31 32.21 21.99
N PRO A 91 -13.10 32.72 22.96
CA PRO A 91 -14.11 31.91 23.64
C PRO A 91 -15.17 31.42 22.66
N LYS A 92 -15.54 30.13 22.75
CA LYS A 92 -16.53 29.50 21.87
C LYS A 92 -16.19 29.62 20.37
N ALA A 93 -14.90 29.56 20.03
CA ALA A 93 -14.47 29.58 18.64
C ALA A 93 -15.11 28.43 17.82
N ARG A 94 -15.41 28.70 16.55
CA ARG A 94 -15.80 27.66 15.60
C ARG A 94 -14.55 26.86 15.22
N ILE A 95 -14.62 25.55 15.38
CA ILE A 95 -13.49 24.64 15.19
C ILE A 95 -13.35 24.24 13.73
N TRP A 96 -12.13 24.29 13.19
CA TRP A 96 -11.81 23.75 11.88
C TRP A 96 -11.84 22.22 11.91
N ASP A 97 -12.58 21.64 10.98
CA ASP A 97 -12.80 20.20 10.87
C ASP A 97 -12.99 19.75 9.41
N LEU A 98 -12.96 18.45 9.14
CA LEU A 98 -13.06 17.90 7.78
C LEU A 98 -14.37 18.24 7.06
N ASN A 99 -15.46 18.34 7.83
CA ASN A 99 -16.80 18.66 7.31
C ASN A 99 -17.24 20.08 7.66
N SER A 100 -16.50 20.77 8.52
CA SER A 100 -16.78 22.12 9.01
C SER A 100 -15.49 22.94 9.04
N PRO A 101 -14.88 23.26 7.88
CA PRO A 101 -13.58 23.92 7.83
C PRO A 101 -13.69 25.42 8.10
N TRP A 102 -14.08 25.80 9.32
CA TRP A 102 -14.18 27.22 9.72
C TRP A 102 -12.79 27.86 9.77
N LEU A 103 -12.64 28.99 9.08
CA LEU A 103 -11.39 29.74 8.99
C LEU A 103 -11.58 31.15 9.53
N TYR A 104 -10.58 31.64 10.23
CA TYR A 104 -10.44 33.01 10.70
C TYR A 104 -9.30 33.70 9.93
N GLN A 105 -9.27 35.03 9.98
CA GLN A 105 -8.16 35.83 9.51
C GLN A 105 -7.70 36.77 10.62
N ALA A 106 -6.41 36.73 10.94
CA ALA A 106 -5.76 37.72 11.79
C ALA A 106 -5.13 38.79 10.89
N GLN A 107 -5.37 40.06 11.22
CA GLN A 107 -4.77 41.23 10.60
C GLN A 107 -3.97 41.96 11.68
N VAL A 108 -2.69 42.20 11.41
CA VAL A 108 -1.78 42.87 12.33
C VAL A 108 -1.14 44.06 11.63
N GLU A 109 -1.35 45.23 12.20
CA GLU A 109 -0.78 46.50 11.75
C GLU A 109 0.28 46.96 12.74
N VAL A 110 1.44 47.39 12.25
CA VAL A 110 2.42 48.15 13.03
C VAL A 110 2.05 49.62 12.92
N VAL A 111 1.86 50.31 14.04
CA VAL A 111 1.48 51.73 14.06
C VAL A 111 2.52 52.57 14.78
N ASP A 112 2.71 53.81 14.32
CA ASP A 112 3.54 54.79 15.02
C ASP A 112 2.80 55.40 16.23
N THR A 113 3.50 56.27 16.97
CA THR A 113 2.96 56.99 18.13
C THR A 113 1.78 57.90 17.79
N ASN A 114 1.65 58.34 16.54
CA ASN A 114 0.51 59.14 16.05
C ASN A 114 -0.65 58.26 15.56
N GLY A 115 -0.52 56.93 15.62
CA GLY A 115 -1.51 55.97 15.14
C GLY A 115 -1.51 55.76 13.63
N ARG A 116 -0.49 56.22 12.90
CA ARG A 116 -0.33 55.95 11.47
C ARG A 116 0.15 54.51 11.27
N VAL A 117 -0.49 53.77 10.38
CA VAL A 117 -0.05 52.44 9.96
C VAL A 117 1.27 52.54 9.17
N LEU A 118 2.28 51.83 9.64
CA LEU A 118 3.61 51.72 9.04
C LEU A 118 3.73 50.49 8.14
N ASP A 119 3.18 49.36 8.58
CA ASP A 119 3.15 48.09 7.84
C ASP A 119 1.93 47.26 8.29
N ALA A 120 1.47 46.33 7.46
CA ALA A 120 0.34 45.45 7.77
C ALA A 120 0.50 44.08 7.11
N LEU A 121 0.17 43.03 7.86
CA LEU A 121 0.09 41.66 7.36
C LEU A 121 -1.23 41.02 7.78
N ALA A 122 -1.69 40.06 6.97
CA ALA A 122 -2.82 39.22 7.27
C ALA A 122 -2.49 37.74 7.07
N CYS A 123 -2.99 36.87 7.94
CA CYS A 123 -2.90 35.43 7.78
C CYS A 123 -4.22 34.73 8.11
N SER A 124 -4.58 33.74 7.30
CA SER A 124 -5.69 32.83 7.59
C SER A 124 -5.24 31.75 8.57
N PHE A 125 -6.13 31.30 9.44
CA PHE A 125 -5.89 30.16 10.35
C PHE A 125 -7.20 29.44 10.69
N GLY A 126 -7.09 28.20 11.16
CA GLY A 126 -8.23 27.41 11.65
C GLY A 126 -8.00 26.97 13.10
N MET A 127 -9.02 27.10 13.95
CA MET A 127 -8.97 26.65 15.33
C MET A 127 -9.12 25.12 15.37
N ARG A 128 -8.03 24.38 15.60
CA ARG A 128 -8.05 22.90 15.70
C ARG A 128 -6.92 22.38 16.57
N THR A 129 -7.01 21.13 17.02
CA THR A 129 -5.85 20.35 17.49
C THR A 129 -5.62 19.12 16.60
N PHE A 130 -4.36 18.79 16.34
CA PHE A 130 -3.97 17.48 15.81
C PHE A 130 -2.79 16.95 16.62
N ARG A 131 -2.94 15.78 17.22
CA ARG A 131 -1.93 15.21 18.11
C ARG A 131 -1.66 13.74 17.81
N GLN A 132 -0.42 13.33 18.02
CA GLN A 132 -0.03 11.94 18.14
C GLN A 132 0.19 11.61 19.62
N ASP A 133 -0.53 10.60 20.11
CA ASP A 133 -0.47 10.18 21.50
C ASP A 133 0.58 9.08 21.71
N GLU A 134 1.77 9.47 22.16
CA GLU A 134 2.89 8.54 22.41
C GLU A 134 2.78 7.77 23.74
N ASP A 135 1.74 8.04 24.55
CA ASP A 135 1.47 7.36 25.83
C ASP A 135 0.34 6.32 25.73
N SER A 136 -0.43 6.35 24.63
CA SER A 136 -1.44 5.36 24.31
C SER A 136 -0.91 3.91 24.24
N LYS A 137 -1.81 2.93 24.33
CA LYS A 137 -1.50 1.49 24.22
C LYS A 137 -2.33 0.83 23.11
N PRO A 138 -1.74 0.47 21.95
CA PRO A 138 -0.38 0.78 21.54
C PRO A 138 -0.16 2.28 21.30
N LYS A 139 1.10 2.73 21.35
CA LYS A 139 1.54 4.12 21.21
C LYS A 139 1.26 4.67 19.82
N GLY A 140 1.19 5.99 19.69
CA GLY A 140 1.20 6.68 18.40
C GLY A 140 -0.18 6.90 17.76
N LYS A 141 -1.29 6.75 18.50
CA LYS A 141 -2.64 7.05 17.99
C LYS A 141 -2.78 8.50 17.55
N PHE A 142 -3.51 8.75 16.46
CA PHE A 142 -3.81 10.12 16.03
C PHE A 142 -5.17 10.61 16.54
N TYR A 143 -5.24 11.90 16.86
CA TYR A 143 -6.46 12.58 17.23
C TYR A 143 -6.59 13.92 16.48
N LEU A 144 -7.79 14.20 15.98
CA LEU A 144 -8.20 15.49 15.45
C LEU A 144 -9.30 16.06 16.37
N ASN A 145 -9.07 17.23 16.96
CA ASN A 145 -10.02 17.88 17.88
C ASN A 145 -10.47 16.95 19.01
N GLY A 146 -9.52 16.21 19.60
CA GLY A 146 -9.77 15.26 20.69
C GLY A 146 -10.40 13.91 20.27
N ARG A 147 -10.80 13.73 19.00
CA ARG A 147 -11.39 12.49 18.49
C ARG A 147 -10.36 11.64 17.75
N GLU A 148 -10.32 10.34 18.02
CA GLU A 148 -9.40 9.40 17.35
C GLU A 148 -9.68 9.40 15.83
N ILE A 149 -8.62 9.39 15.02
CA ILE A 149 -8.71 9.41 13.57
C ILE A 149 -7.64 8.49 12.95
N ARG A 150 -8.00 7.80 11.88
CA ARG A 150 -7.06 7.09 10.99
C ARG A 150 -6.91 7.84 9.69
N LEU A 151 -5.69 7.98 9.20
CA LEU A 151 -5.40 8.67 7.95
C LEU A 151 -5.51 7.67 6.78
N ARG A 152 -6.42 7.93 5.84
CA ARG A 152 -6.67 7.08 4.68
C ARG A 152 -6.65 7.95 3.44
N GLY A 153 -5.71 7.72 2.55
CA GLY A 153 -5.40 8.72 1.55
C GLY A 153 -4.53 8.23 0.42
N ALA A 154 -3.92 9.18 -0.28
CA ALA A 154 -3.09 8.89 -1.43
C ALA A 154 -1.88 9.82 -1.48
N ASN A 155 -0.86 9.36 -2.18
CA ASN A 155 0.27 10.15 -2.58
C ASN A 155 -0.10 11.01 -3.79
N THR A 156 0.41 12.23 -3.81
CA THR A 156 0.26 13.17 -4.93
C THR A 156 1.61 13.45 -5.57
N MET A 157 1.69 13.40 -6.90
CA MET A 157 2.93 13.67 -7.63
C MET A 157 2.70 14.62 -8.81
N GLY A 158 2.42 15.89 -8.52
CA GLY A 158 2.47 17.01 -9.48
C GLY A 158 1.13 17.53 -9.99
N HIS A 159 0.02 16.79 -9.86
CA HIS A 159 -1.24 17.17 -10.50
C HIS A 159 -1.88 18.41 -9.86
N LEU A 160 -1.72 18.59 -8.54
CA LEU A 160 -2.24 19.77 -7.83
C LEU A 160 -1.42 21.01 -8.19
N GLU A 161 -0.09 20.87 -8.28
CA GLU A 161 0.82 21.95 -8.62
C GLU A 161 0.65 22.41 -10.06
N ARG A 162 0.40 21.48 -10.98
CA ARG A 162 0.06 21.82 -12.37
C ARG A 162 -1.17 22.72 -12.44
N CYS A 163 -2.21 22.43 -11.66
CA CYS A 163 -3.40 23.29 -11.61
C CYS A 163 -3.05 24.72 -11.21
N VAL A 164 -2.17 24.90 -10.21
CA VAL A 164 -1.73 26.23 -9.77
C VAL A 164 -0.86 26.92 -10.84
N MET A 165 0.11 26.21 -11.39
CA MET A 165 1.02 26.74 -12.41
C MET A 165 0.29 27.16 -13.70
N GLU A 166 -0.83 26.51 -14.02
CA GLU A 166 -1.70 26.82 -15.15
C GLU A 166 -2.79 27.84 -14.80
N GLY A 167 -2.88 28.29 -13.53
CA GLY A 167 -3.91 29.21 -13.06
C GLY A 167 -5.32 28.59 -12.97
N ASN A 168 -5.45 27.27 -13.03
CA ASN A 168 -6.71 26.55 -13.02
C ASN A 168 -7.11 26.11 -11.59
N LEU A 169 -7.53 27.08 -10.77
CA LEU A 169 -7.93 26.81 -9.38
C LEU A 169 -9.25 26.03 -9.27
N ASP A 170 -10.10 26.04 -10.30
CA ASP A 170 -11.31 25.23 -10.35
C ASP A 170 -10.97 23.74 -10.46
N GLN A 171 -10.01 23.36 -11.31
CA GLN A 171 -9.52 21.98 -11.37
C GLN A 171 -8.84 21.57 -10.06
N LEU A 172 -8.08 22.48 -9.43
CA LEU A 172 -7.49 22.22 -8.11
C LEU A 172 -8.57 21.89 -7.07
N ARG A 173 -9.65 22.68 -7.04
CA ARG A 173 -10.82 22.41 -6.18
C ARG A 173 -11.41 21.05 -6.49
N ASP A 174 -11.65 20.75 -7.77
CA ASP A 174 -12.32 19.52 -8.18
C ASP A 174 -11.47 18.28 -7.91
N ASP A 175 -10.14 18.34 -8.08
CA ASP A 175 -9.22 17.26 -7.72
C ASP A 175 -9.24 16.96 -6.22
N ILE A 176 -9.29 17.99 -5.37
CA ILE A 176 -9.41 17.83 -3.91
C ILE A 176 -10.79 17.26 -3.54
N LEU A 177 -11.85 17.70 -4.21
CA LEU A 177 -13.19 17.14 -4.03
C LEU A 177 -13.26 15.67 -4.49
N LEU A 178 -12.55 15.29 -5.55
CA LEU A 178 -12.43 13.89 -5.98
C LEU A 178 -11.76 13.03 -4.90
N ALA A 179 -10.75 13.54 -4.19
CA ALA A 179 -10.16 12.82 -3.05
C ALA A 179 -11.22 12.55 -1.96
N LYS A 180 -12.03 13.57 -1.61
CA LYS A 180 -13.14 13.42 -0.64
C LYS A 180 -14.23 12.45 -1.12
N LEU A 181 -14.59 12.50 -2.41
CA LEU A 181 -15.51 11.55 -3.04
C LEU A 181 -14.98 10.10 -3.03
N THR A 182 -13.66 9.94 -2.91
CA THR A 182 -12.98 8.65 -2.76
C THR A 182 -12.98 8.17 -1.29
N ASN A 183 -13.66 8.88 -0.38
CA ASN A 183 -13.62 8.68 1.08
C ASN A 183 -12.23 8.90 1.72
N MET A 184 -11.30 9.55 1.01
CA MET A 184 -10.02 9.94 1.60
C MET A 184 -10.21 11.10 2.57
N ASN A 185 -9.41 11.11 3.63
CA ASN A 185 -9.35 12.24 4.57
C ASN A 185 -8.00 12.95 4.59
N PHE A 186 -6.99 12.43 3.87
CA PHE A 186 -5.72 13.11 3.71
C PHE A 186 -5.05 12.84 2.36
N LEU A 187 -4.12 13.72 1.99
CA LEU A 187 -3.17 13.51 0.90
C LEU A 187 -1.74 13.70 1.41
N ARG A 188 -0.82 12.85 0.93
CA ARG A 188 0.62 13.02 1.13
C ARG A 188 1.22 13.75 -0.06
N LEU A 189 1.82 14.91 0.19
CA LEU A 189 2.62 15.66 -0.76
C LEU A 189 4.01 15.04 -0.79
N THR A 190 4.13 13.90 -1.49
CA THR A 190 5.32 13.03 -1.40
C THR A 190 6.56 13.77 -1.91
N GLN A 191 7.61 13.78 -1.09
CA GLN A 191 8.92 14.34 -1.38
C GLN A 191 8.95 15.82 -1.81
N ARG A 192 7.99 16.67 -1.37
CA ARG A 192 8.04 18.13 -1.62
C ARG A 192 6.99 18.95 -0.85
N PRO A 193 7.34 20.18 -0.42
CA PRO A 193 6.40 21.27 -0.25
C PRO A 193 5.88 21.76 -1.60
N VAL A 194 4.66 22.29 -1.63
CA VAL A 194 4.00 22.74 -2.87
C VAL A 194 3.55 24.21 -2.80
N HIS A 195 2.89 24.70 -3.84
CA HIS A 195 2.33 26.05 -3.89
C HIS A 195 1.30 26.28 -2.78
N ARG A 196 1.25 27.50 -2.23
CA ARG A 196 0.40 27.89 -1.09
C ARG A 196 -1.09 27.66 -1.37
N GLU A 197 -1.49 27.88 -2.62
CA GLU A 197 -2.86 27.72 -3.13
C GLU A 197 -3.40 26.29 -2.93
N VAL A 198 -2.53 25.28 -2.98
CA VAL A 198 -2.93 23.89 -2.70
C VAL A 198 -3.33 23.73 -1.23
N TYR A 199 -2.50 24.25 -0.32
CA TYR A 199 -2.79 24.21 1.12
C TYR A 199 -4.05 25.03 1.46
N GLU A 200 -4.19 26.23 0.89
CA GLU A 200 -5.37 27.08 1.10
C GLU A 200 -6.65 26.42 0.59
N MET A 201 -6.59 25.71 -0.54
CA MET A 201 -7.74 24.98 -1.06
C MET A 201 -8.10 23.81 -0.14
N CYS A 202 -7.12 23.05 0.36
CA CYS A 202 -7.35 21.99 1.35
C CYS A 202 -7.87 22.53 2.68
N ASP A 203 -7.41 23.70 3.13
CA ASP A 203 -7.92 24.40 4.30
C ASP A 203 -9.40 24.72 4.15
N ARG A 204 -9.81 25.23 2.99
CA ARG A 204 -11.21 25.59 2.69
C ARG A 204 -12.12 24.39 2.50
N LEU A 205 -11.58 23.30 1.94
CA LEU A 205 -12.35 22.10 1.62
C LEU A 205 -12.34 21.06 2.74
N GLY A 206 -11.53 21.21 3.79
CA GLY A 206 -11.46 20.27 4.90
C GLY A 206 -10.85 18.93 4.48
N LEU A 207 -9.61 18.95 3.96
CA LEU A 207 -8.81 17.77 3.64
C LEU A 207 -7.45 17.89 4.33
N LEU A 208 -6.99 16.83 5.00
CA LEU A 208 -5.71 16.86 5.72
C LEU A 208 -4.54 16.67 4.76
N LEU A 209 -3.39 17.22 5.12
CA LEU A 209 -2.17 17.11 4.36
C LEU A 209 -1.02 16.63 5.22
N GLN A 210 -0.20 15.75 4.64
CA GLN A 210 1.17 15.51 5.07
C GLN A 210 2.10 16.17 4.05
N THR A 211 3.03 17.00 4.52
CA THR A 211 4.08 17.59 3.67
C THR A 211 5.42 16.92 3.93
N ASP A 212 6.05 16.42 2.89
CA ASP A 212 7.39 15.87 2.99
C ASP A 212 8.45 16.92 2.65
N MET A 213 9.60 16.83 3.31
CA MET A 213 10.83 17.42 2.81
C MET A 213 11.23 16.75 1.47
N PRO A 214 11.92 17.48 0.57
CA PRO A 214 12.34 16.95 -0.72
C PRO A 214 13.59 16.06 -0.61
N MET A 215 13.49 14.97 0.14
CA MET A 215 14.57 14.01 0.36
C MET A 215 14.16 12.58 0.01
N PHE A 216 15.03 11.90 -0.72
CA PHE A 216 14.86 10.50 -1.13
C PHE A 216 16.18 9.73 -0.95
N ALA A 217 16.12 8.54 -0.37
CA ALA A 217 17.20 7.56 -0.24
C ALA A 217 18.44 7.94 0.57
N THR A 218 19.08 9.07 0.31
CA THR A 218 20.38 9.42 0.91
C THR A 218 20.53 10.92 1.13
N VAL A 219 21.29 11.29 2.16
CA VAL A 219 21.65 12.68 2.45
C VAL A 219 23.16 12.82 2.43
N ARG A 220 23.70 13.84 1.74
CA ARG A 220 25.15 14.11 1.71
C ARG A 220 25.63 14.63 3.05
N ARG A 221 26.80 14.16 3.51
CA ARG A 221 27.38 14.54 4.81
C ARG A 221 27.50 16.06 5.00
N ASN A 222 27.98 16.76 3.98
CA ASN A 222 28.19 18.21 4.02
C ASN A 222 26.91 19.05 3.88
N GLN A 223 25.73 18.41 3.74
CA GLN A 223 24.44 19.09 3.62
C GLN A 223 23.61 19.02 4.90
N LEU A 224 24.12 18.40 5.98
CA LEU A 224 23.36 18.17 7.20
C LEU A 224 22.76 19.47 7.79
N LEU A 225 23.55 20.53 7.96
CA LEU A 225 23.04 21.78 8.52
C LEU A 225 22.08 22.51 7.58
N GLU A 226 22.29 22.36 6.27
CA GLU A 226 21.37 22.90 5.27
C GLU A 226 20.02 22.20 5.32
N VAL A 227 20.00 20.87 5.51
CA VAL A 227 18.76 20.10 5.71
C VAL A 227 18.02 20.59 6.95
N VAL A 228 18.71 20.76 8.08
CA VAL A 228 18.08 21.26 9.32
C VAL A 228 17.48 22.65 9.12
N ARG A 229 18.20 23.55 8.41
CA ARG A 229 17.70 24.87 8.04
C ARG A 229 16.43 24.77 7.17
N GLN A 230 16.41 23.85 6.21
CA GLN A 230 15.25 23.62 5.34
C GLN A 230 14.07 23.02 6.09
N CYS A 231 14.27 22.20 7.12
CA CYS A 231 13.17 21.71 7.98
C CYS A 231 12.41 22.86 8.65
N SER A 232 13.12 23.83 9.25
CA SER A 232 12.49 25.05 9.80
C SER A 232 11.79 25.86 8.70
N ARG A 233 12.41 26.03 7.52
CA ARG A 233 11.79 26.77 6.40
C ARG A 233 10.53 26.11 5.85
N MET A 234 10.51 24.78 5.76
CA MET A 234 9.31 24.03 5.40
C MET A 234 8.20 24.27 6.42
N GLU A 235 8.49 24.17 7.72
CA GLU A 235 7.46 24.41 8.74
C GLU A 235 6.93 25.84 8.65
N ARG A 236 7.78 26.85 8.44
CA ARG A 236 7.34 28.23 8.21
C ARG A 236 6.41 28.36 6.99
N HIS A 237 6.62 27.58 5.94
CA HIS A 237 5.76 27.54 4.76
C HIS A 237 4.38 26.92 5.05
N VAL A 238 4.33 25.88 5.89
CA VAL A 238 3.10 25.08 6.08
C VAL A 238 2.35 25.34 7.39
N ARG A 239 2.95 26.02 8.39
CA ARG A 239 2.40 26.16 9.75
C ARG A 239 1.11 26.96 9.83
N ALA A 240 0.85 27.84 8.87
CA ALA A 240 -0.39 28.63 8.82
C ALA A 240 -1.60 27.81 8.36
N HIS A 241 -1.38 26.63 7.77
CA HIS A 241 -2.44 25.84 7.14
C HIS A 241 -3.00 24.79 8.11
N PRO A 242 -4.24 24.93 8.60
CA PRO A 242 -4.87 23.91 9.45
C PRO A 242 -4.99 22.54 8.75
N SER A 243 -5.04 22.49 7.42
CA SER A 243 -5.01 21.22 6.68
C SER A 243 -3.72 20.45 6.86
N ASN A 244 -2.56 21.11 6.90
CA ASN A 244 -1.27 20.44 7.08
C ASN A 244 -1.16 19.98 8.54
N ILE A 245 -1.20 18.66 8.76
CA ILE A 245 -1.16 18.03 10.10
C ILE A 245 0.22 17.51 10.45
N LEU A 246 0.94 17.03 9.45
CA LEU A 246 2.09 16.18 9.62
C LEU A 246 3.18 16.63 8.65
N VAL A 247 4.43 16.57 9.11
CA VAL A 247 5.58 16.70 8.22
C VAL A 247 6.45 15.47 8.27
N SER A 248 7.09 15.13 7.15
CA SER A 248 8.07 14.05 7.10
C SER A 248 9.42 14.49 6.54
N PHE A 249 10.49 13.80 6.92
CA PHE A 249 11.84 14.20 6.51
C PHE A 249 12.34 13.45 5.28
N ILE A 250 12.26 12.13 5.22
CA ILE A 250 12.88 11.40 4.11
C ILE A 250 12.03 10.20 3.66
N ASN A 251 11.98 10.03 2.35
CA ASN A 251 11.39 8.87 1.70
C ASN A 251 12.45 7.77 1.47
N GLU A 252 12.15 6.55 1.86
CA GLU A 252 12.90 5.33 1.48
C GLU A 252 14.42 5.41 1.70
N PRO A 253 14.92 5.75 2.92
CA PRO A 253 16.34 5.84 3.17
C PRO A 253 17.02 4.49 2.88
N ARG A 254 18.14 4.53 2.14
CA ARG A 254 18.87 3.31 1.76
C ARG A 254 19.79 2.84 2.88
N PRO A 255 19.80 1.52 3.17
CA PRO A 255 20.73 0.94 4.13
C PRO A 255 22.20 1.22 3.79
N ALA A 256 23.05 1.22 4.81
CA ALA A 256 24.51 1.36 4.69
C ALA A 256 24.96 2.53 3.79
N ALA A 257 24.23 3.65 3.84
CA ALA A 257 24.53 4.84 3.03
C ALA A 257 24.62 4.53 1.53
N ALA A 258 23.78 3.63 1.03
CA ALA A 258 23.82 3.11 -0.35
C ALA A 258 25.22 2.60 -0.77
N ALA A 259 25.92 1.92 0.15
CA ALA A 259 27.30 1.46 0.03
C ALA A 259 28.33 2.58 -0.24
N LYS A 260 27.98 3.83 0.08
CA LYS A 260 28.85 5.02 -0.11
C LYS A 260 28.95 5.83 1.19
N PRO A 261 29.46 5.23 2.28
CA PRO A 261 29.54 5.90 3.59
C PRO A 261 30.44 7.13 3.58
N HIS A 262 31.38 7.25 2.65
CA HIS A 262 32.22 8.44 2.45
C HIS A 262 31.45 9.64 1.85
N ARG A 263 30.26 9.43 1.26
CA ARG A 263 29.43 10.48 0.64
C ARG A 263 28.19 10.81 1.44
N PHE A 264 27.54 9.79 1.99
CA PHE A 264 26.22 9.91 2.60
C PHE A 264 26.22 9.59 4.09
N LEU A 265 25.23 10.13 4.80
CA LEU A 265 25.01 9.85 6.22
C LEU A 265 24.72 8.36 6.44
N LEU A 266 25.36 7.78 7.46
CA LEU A 266 25.00 6.48 8.03
C LEU A 266 23.71 6.60 8.85
N ARG A 267 23.06 5.48 9.19
CA ARG A 267 21.78 5.48 9.93
C ARG A 267 21.83 6.32 11.21
N HIS A 268 22.82 6.10 12.06
CA HIS A 268 22.97 6.85 13.32
C HIS A 268 23.26 8.36 13.10
N GLU A 269 23.89 8.74 11.98
CA GLU A 269 24.07 10.15 11.60
C GLU A 269 22.75 10.77 11.10
N MET A 270 21.96 9.98 10.37
CA MET A 270 20.63 10.36 9.91
C MET A 270 19.66 10.53 11.07
N GLU A 271 19.73 9.69 12.10
CA GLU A 271 18.94 9.81 13.33
C GLU A 271 19.29 11.09 14.11
N ARG A 272 20.57 11.48 14.17
CA ARG A 272 20.93 12.81 14.70
C ARG A 272 20.32 13.93 13.88
N MET A 273 20.35 13.81 12.54
CA MET A 273 19.71 14.79 11.65
C MET A 273 18.20 14.87 11.91
N PHE A 274 17.52 13.74 12.10
CA PHE A 274 16.09 13.71 12.45
C PHE A 274 15.81 14.43 13.77
N SER A 275 16.64 14.23 14.79
CA SER A 275 16.50 14.95 16.07
C SER A 275 16.66 16.46 15.87
N MET A 276 17.73 16.91 15.20
CA MET A 276 17.94 18.34 14.93
C MET A 276 16.84 18.96 14.07
N GLY A 277 16.39 18.24 13.04
CA GLY A 277 15.28 18.65 12.19
C GLY A 277 13.97 18.74 12.97
N SER A 278 13.72 17.81 13.91
CA SER A 278 12.53 17.82 14.76
C SER A 278 12.51 19.04 15.69
N GLU A 279 13.64 19.36 16.31
CA GLU A 279 13.76 20.56 17.14
C GLU A 279 13.62 21.84 16.32
N ALA A 280 14.18 21.89 15.11
CA ALA A 280 13.99 23.01 14.21
C ALA A 280 12.52 23.19 13.80
N VAL A 281 11.78 22.11 13.57
CA VAL A 281 10.33 22.17 13.31
C VAL A 281 9.58 22.63 14.55
N ARG A 282 9.86 22.07 15.73
CA ARG A 282 9.16 22.42 16.98
C ARG A 282 9.38 23.86 17.43
N GLN A 283 10.56 24.42 17.12
CA GLN A 283 10.83 25.84 17.32
C GLN A 283 9.85 26.71 16.51
N GLU A 284 9.55 26.32 15.27
CA GLU A 284 8.65 27.05 14.39
C GLU A 284 7.17 26.74 14.65
N ASN A 285 6.85 25.52 15.09
CA ASN A 285 5.53 25.06 15.45
C ASN A 285 5.60 23.91 16.47
N PRO A 286 5.38 24.17 17.77
CA PRO A 286 5.52 23.16 18.82
C PRO A 286 4.47 22.04 18.76
N ASP A 287 3.35 22.23 18.04
CA ASP A 287 2.26 21.26 17.96
C ASP A 287 2.39 20.28 16.78
N ARG A 288 3.42 20.45 15.94
CA ARG A 288 3.57 19.66 14.71
C ARG A 288 3.85 18.19 15.03
N VAL A 289 3.02 17.30 14.49
CA VAL A 289 3.32 15.87 14.43
C VAL A 289 4.37 15.62 13.33
N ILE A 290 5.39 14.81 13.66
CA ILE A 290 6.56 14.57 12.80
C ILE A 290 6.71 13.07 12.55
N LYS A 291 6.91 12.72 11.29
CA LYS A 291 7.27 11.37 10.84
C LYS A 291 8.67 11.41 10.24
N CYS A 292 9.68 10.88 10.94
CA CYS A 292 11.08 11.01 10.48
C CYS A 292 11.31 10.33 9.12
N VAL A 293 10.71 9.15 8.91
CA VAL A 293 10.89 8.34 7.71
C VAL A 293 9.54 7.89 7.16
N ASP A 294 9.34 8.07 5.87
CA ASP A 294 8.29 7.44 5.07
C ASP A 294 8.91 6.26 4.31
N GLY A 295 8.45 5.04 4.59
CA GLY A 295 9.07 3.82 4.04
C GLY A 295 10.42 3.46 4.68
N ASP A 296 10.43 3.15 5.98
CA ASP A 296 11.65 2.70 6.67
C ASP A 296 11.92 1.21 6.39
N TYR A 297 13.07 0.92 5.80
CA TYR A 297 13.52 -0.45 5.52
C TYR A 297 14.42 -1.04 6.60
N ASP A 298 14.98 -0.18 7.47
CA ASP A 298 15.84 -0.55 8.60
C ASP A 298 15.12 -0.18 9.93
N PRO A 299 14.01 -0.85 10.28
CA PRO A 299 13.17 -0.41 11.38
C PRO A 299 13.88 -0.57 12.75
N PRO A 300 13.67 0.35 13.70
CA PRO A 300 13.03 1.66 13.57
C PRO A 300 13.84 2.84 14.12
N ALA A 301 13.62 4.02 13.54
CA ALA A 301 14.08 5.29 14.10
C ALA A 301 13.55 5.46 15.55
N PRO A 302 14.35 5.99 16.49
CA PRO A 302 13.97 6.07 17.89
C PRO A 302 12.74 6.96 18.12
N SER A 303 12.59 8.03 17.34
CA SER A 303 11.48 9.00 17.42
C SER A 303 10.51 8.91 16.24
N GLY A 304 9.29 9.43 16.41
CA GLY A 304 8.26 9.49 15.37
C GLY A 304 7.53 8.17 15.11
N MET A 305 6.50 8.20 14.28
CA MET A 305 5.73 7.01 13.91
C MET A 305 6.52 6.05 13.00
N PRO A 306 6.54 4.73 13.26
CA PRO A 306 7.02 3.74 12.30
C PRO A 306 6.17 3.71 11.03
N ASP A 307 6.82 3.51 9.89
CA ASP A 307 6.14 3.37 8.60
C ASP A 307 6.98 2.55 7.63
N ASN A 308 6.31 1.83 6.74
CA ASN A 308 6.93 1.01 5.71
C ASN A 308 6.26 1.22 4.34
N HIS A 309 6.99 0.98 3.26
CA HIS A 309 6.40 0.91 1.93
C HIS A 309 6.21 -0.55 1.52
N CYS A 310 5.01 -0.89 1.09
CA CYS A 310 4.61 -2.26 0.80
C CYS A 310 4.08 -2.36 -0.63
N TYR A 311 4.95 -2.74 -1.56
CA TYR A 311 4.62 -2.97 -2.96
C TYR A 311 4.51 -4.46 -3.31
N CYS A 312 4.20 -5.32 -2.33
CA CYS A 312 4.19 -6.77 -2.47
C CYS A 312 3.25 -7.33 -3.57
N GLY A 313 2.23 -6.57 -3.96
CA GLY A 313 1.35 -6.86 -5.11
C GLY A 313 1.90 -6.44 -6.48
N TRP A 314 3.11 -5.88 -6.52
CA TRP A 314 3.78 -5.43 -7.74
C TRP A 314 5.24 -5.89 -7.79
N TYR A 315 6.08 -5.40 -6.89
CA TYR A 315 7.42 -5.91 -6.64
C TYR A 315 7.29 -7.12 -5.69
N ILE A 316 7.20 -8.34 -6.23
CA ILE A 316 6.87 -9.55 -5.47
C ILE A 316 7.62 -9.62 -4.13
N GLY A 317 6.87 -9.78 -3.04
CA GLY A 317 7.45 -9.96 -1.70
C GLY A 317 8.17 -8.72 -1.14
N HIS A 318 8.06 -7.56 -1.79
CA HIS A 318 8.62 -6.31 -1.28
C HIS A 318 8.01 -5.94 0.06
N GLY A 319 8.85 -5.91 1.08
CA GLY A 319 8.46 -5.76 2.48
C GLY A 319 7.96 -7.08 3.04
N ILE A 320 6.78 -7.52 2.62
CA ILE A 320 6.11 -8.72 3.13
C ILE A 320 5.55 -9.54 1.96
N ASP A 321 5.35 -10.84 2.16
CA ASP A 321 4.60 -11.66 1.22
C ASP A 321 3.13 -11.19 1.11
N LEU A 322 2.56 -11.19 -0.11
CA LEU A 322 1.20 -10.71 -0.34
C LEU A 322 0.14 -11.54 0.39
N GLY A 323 0.32 -12.86 0.49
CA GLY A 323 -0.59 -13.72 1.24
C GLY A 323 -0.43 -13.59 2.74
N ALA A 324 0.79 -13.37 3.24
CA ALA A 324 1.02 -13.03 4.65
C ALA A 324 0.37 -11.69 5.03
N LEU A 325 0.46 -10.67 4.18
CA LEU A 325 -0.23 -9.39 4.38
C LEU A 325 -1.75 -9.58 4.42
N GLU A 326 -2.30 -10.31 3.44
CA GLU A 326 -3.72 -10.63 3.38
C GLU A 326 -4.21 -11.28 4.68
N ALA A 327 -3.40 -12.18 5.25
CA ALA A 327 -3.66 -12.87 6.50
C ALA A 327 -3.51 -12.02 7.78
N GLY A 328 -3.18 -10.73 7.64
CA GLY A 328 -3.02 -9.80 8.76
C GLY A 328 -1.59 -9.75 9.31
N GLY A 329 -0.62 -10.36 8.63
CA GLY A 329 0.80 -10.18 8.93
C GLY A 329 1.28 -8.76 8.65
N TRP A 330 2.34 -8.36 9.36
CA TRP A 330 3.00 -7.08 9.14
C TRP A 330 4.52 -7.20 9.29
N LEU A 331 5.22 -6.17 8.79
CA LEU A 331 6.66 -5.99 8.93
C LEU A 331 7.08 -5.76 10.39
N PRO A 332 8.34 -6.04 10.75
CA PRO A 332 8.90 -5.60 12.03
C PRO A 332 8.80 -4.07 12.18
N VAL A 333 8.21 -3.61 13.27
CA VAL A 333 8.08 -2.19 13.66
C VAL A 333 8.43 -2.02 15.14
N LYS A 334 8.45 -0.77 15.64
CA LYS A 334 8.62 -0.53 17.09
C LYS A 334 7.62 -1.34 17.90
N PRO A 335 8.05 -2.16 18.87
CA PRO A 335 7.14 -2.92 19.71
C PRO A 335 6.13 -2.01 20.42
N GLY A 336 4.85 -2.37 20.35
CA GLY A 336 3.78 -1.63 21.02
C GLY A 336 3.44 -0.27 20.40
N TRP A 337 3.79 -0.04 19.13
CA TRP A 337 3.43 1.17 18.38
C TRP A 337 2.41 0.87 17.28
N HIS A 338 1.56 1.87 17.02
CA HIS A 338 0.88 2.03 15.75
C HIS A 338 1.90 2.30 14.64
N PHE A 339 1.50 2.01 13.40
CA PHE A 339 2.36 2.17 12.24
C PHE A 339 1.57 2.59 11.00
N GLY A 340 2.31 2.94 9.95
CA GLY A 340 1.75 3.34 8.66
C GLY A 340 2.26 2.54 7.48
N CYS A 341 1.54 2.67 6.36
CA CYS A 341 2.00 2.27 5.03
C CYS A 341 2.03 3.50 4.10
N GLY A 342 3.18 4.16 4.02
CA GLY A 342 3.38 5.38 3.24
C GLY A 342 3.10 5.26 1.75
N GLU A 343 3.39 4.09 1.20
CA GLU A 343 3.20 3.79 -0.22
C GLU A 343 2.88 2.32 -0.46
N PHE A 344 1.92 2.10 -1.36
CA PHE A 344 1.60 0.83 -1.96
C PHE A 344 0.86 1.05 -3.28
N GLY A 345 0.83 0.04 -4.15
CA GLY A 345 0.09 0.10 -5.40
C GLY A 345 0.64 -0.86 -6.46
N ALA A 346 0.00 -0.85 -7.62
CA ALA A 346 0.41 -1.58 -8.81
C ALA A 346 0.15 -0.71 -10.05
N GLU A 347 0.81 -1.00 -11.17
CA GLU A 347 0.52 -0.28 -12.41
C GLU A 347 -0.78 -0.78 -13.04
N GLY A 348 -1.48 0.14 -13.69
CA GLY A 348 -2.59 -0.11 -14.58
C GLY A 348 -2.52 0.88 -15.73
N LEU A 349 -2.57 0.38 -16.96
CA LEU A 349 -2.44 1.22 -18.15
C LEU A 349 -3.59 2.23 -18.27
N ASP A 350 -3.32 3.36 -18.92
CA ASP A 350 -4.33 4.39 -19.17
C ASP A 350 -5.44 3.91 -20.11
N SER A 351 -6.53 4.67 -20.16
CA SER A 351 -7.57 4.44 -21.14
C SER A 351 -7.03 4.65 -22.57
N TYR A 352 -7.58 3.92 -23.53
CA TYR A 352 -7.20 4.10 -24.94
C TYR A 352 -7.39 5.56 -25.41
N GLY A 353 -8.41 6.26 -24.91
CA GLY A 353 -8.63 7.68 -25.20
C GLY A 353 -7.46 8.55 -24.77
N VAL A 354 -6.99 8.40 -23.53
CA VAL A 354 -5.83 9.13 -23.00
C VAL A 354 -4.55 8.78 -23.76
N MET A 355 -4.32 7.50 -24.06
CA MET A 355 -3.18 7.07 -24.88
C MET A 355 -3.19 7.77 -26.25
N LYS A 356 -4.32 7.76 -26.96
CA LYS A 356 -4.42 8.38 -28.30
C LYS A 356 -4.29 9.90 -28.26
N LYS A 357 -4.79 10.53 -27.19
CA LYS A 357 -4.77 11.98 -27.05
C LYS A 357 -3.37 12.51 -26.75
N TYR A 358 -2.60 11.80 -25.92
CA TYR A 358 -1.40 12.39 -25.33
C TYR A 358 -0.10 11.63 -25.55
N TYR A 359 -0.12 10.32 -25.81
CA TYR A 359 1.14 9.60 -25.94
C TYR A 359 1.85 10.02 -27.24
N PRO A 360 3.18 9.97 -27.29
CA PRO A 360 3.93 10.06 -28.54
C PRO A 360 3.36 9.10 -29.59
N ARG A 361 3.32 9.51 -30.86
CA ARG A 361 2.68 8.71 -31.94
C ARG A 361 3.19 7.27 -31.99
N ASP A 362 4.49 7.06 -31.81
CA ASP A 362 5.12 5.73 -31.86
C ASP A 362 4.79 4.86 -30.63
N TRP A 363 4.24 5.45 -29.57
CA TRP A 363 3.75 4.72 -28.40
C TRP A 363 2.28 4.34 -28.54
N GLN A 364 1.53 5.02 -29.41
CA GLN A 364 0.09 4.86 -29.49
C GLN A 364 -0.31 3.54 -30.13
N PRO A 365 -1.21 2.76 -29.50
CA PRO A 365 -1.84 1.64 -30.18
C PRO A 365 -2.68 2.12 -31.38
N PRO A 366 -2.55 1.54 -32.58
CA PRO A 366 -3.38 1.90 -33.73
C PRO A 366 -4.89 1.75 -33.48
N SER A 367 -5.29 0.66 -32.82
CA SER A 367 -6.67 0.39 -32.37
C SER A 367 -6.67 -0.49 -31.11
N LEU A 368 -7.83 -0.69 -30.48
CA LEU A 368 -7.96 -1.65 -29.38
C LEU A 368 -7.68 -3.10 -29.80
N LYS A 369 -7.78 -3.43 -31.09
CA LYS A 369 -7.60 -4.79 -31.64
C LYS A 369 -6.26 -5.01 -32.33
N SER A 370 -5.41 -3.97 -32.42
CA SER A 370 -4.09 -4.12 -33.00
C SER A 370 -3.14 -4.83 -32.02
N ALA A 371 -2.25 -5.63 -32.57
CA ALA A 371 -1.07 -6.11 -31.85
C ALA A 371 -0.27 -4.90 -31.36
N TRP A 372 -0.11 -4.81 -30.04
CA TRP A 372 0.58 -3.71 -29.36
C TRP A 372 0.96 -4.21 -27.97
N THR A 373 2.09 -3.75 -27.45
CA THR A 373 2.55 -4.09 -26.10
C THR A 373 3.04 -2.83 -25.40
N PRO A 374 2.95 -2.76 -24.06
CA PRO A 374 3.47 -1.62 -23.30
C PRO A 374 5.01 -1.53 -23.32
N GLN A 375 5.71 -2.46 -23.96
CA GLN A 375 7.16 -2.38 -24.13
C GLN A 375 7.60 -1.13 -24.91
N VAL A 376 6.73 -0.59 -25.75
CA VAL A 376 7.00 0.66 -26.48
C VAL A 376 7.02 1.89 -25.57
N LEU A 377 6.41 1.79 -24.38
CA LEU A 377 6.36 2.86 -23.39
C LEU A 377 7.68 2.88 -22.62
N ALA A 378 8.32 4.04 -22.55
CA ALA A 378 9.54 4.22 -21.78
C ALA A 378 9.31 3.82 -20.31
N GLU A 379 10.22 3.00 -19.77
CA GLU A 379 10.23 2.55 -18.36
C GLU A 379 9.00 1.77 -17.89
N SER A 380 8.12 1.32 -18.79
CA SER A 380 6.91 0.60 -18.39
C SER A 380 7.23 -0.69 -17.65
N GLN A 381 6.79 -0.76 -16.39
CA GLN A 381 6.90 -1.98 -15.60
C GLN A 381 5.76 -2.95 -15.92
N SER A 382 4.65 -2.47 -16.49
CA SER A 382 3.55 -3.30 -16.98
C SER A 382 4.02 -4.34 -17.99
N TRP A 383 4.96 -4.00 -18.88
CA TRP A 383 5.62 -5.00 -19.73
C TRP A 383 6.52 -5.94 -18.90
N ASN A 384 7.35 -5.41 -18.01
CA ASN A 384 8.34 -6.21 -17.30
C ASN A 384 7.71 -7.21 -16.31
N PHE A 385 6.66 -6.82 -15.59
CA PHE A 385 6.12 -7.60 -14.49
C PHE A 385 4.82 -8.32 -14.81
N HIS A 386 4.22 -8.16 -15.99
CA HIS A 386 3.04 -8.98 -16.33
C HIS A 386 3.35 -10.47 -16.19
N PHE A 387 4.55 -10.91 -16.60
CA PHE A 387 4.99 -12.30 -16.50
C PHE A 387 4.94 -12.88 -15.07
N LEU A 388 4.86 -12.00 -14.05
CA LEU A 388 4.77 -12.32 -12.64
C LEU A 388 3.35 -12.42 -12.11
N TRP A 389 2.36 -11.96 -12.87
CA TRP A 389 1.01 -11.71 -12.36
C TRP A 389 -0.12 -12.18 -13.28
N TYR A 390 0.09 -12.22 -14.59
CA TYR A 390 -0.92 -12.59 -15.59
C TYR A 390 -0.30 -12.99 -16.94
N ASP A 391 -1.05 -13.70 -17.77
CA ASP A 391 -0.63 -14.09 -19.12
C ASP A 391 -0.48 -12.89 -20.05
N THR A 392 0.47 -12.95 -20.99
CA THR A 392 0.68 -11.90 -22.02
C THR A 392 -0.57 -11.68 -22.88
N PRO A 393 -1.19 -10.48 -22.85
CA PRO A 393 -2.29 -10.13 -23.74
C PRO A 393 -1.86 -10.00 -25.20
N LYS A 394 -2.81 -10.23 -26.13
CA LYS A 394 -2.54 -10.25 -27.58
C LYS A 394 -2.72 -8.90 -28.28
N ASP A 395 -3.56 -8.04 -27.74
CA ASP A 395 -3.94 -6.76 -28.34
C ASP A 395 -3.97 -5.63 -27.28
N ALA A 396 -4.00 -4.38 -27.76
CA ALA A 396 -4.00 -3.20 -26.89
C ALA A 396 -5.14 -3.20 -25.87
N GLY A 397 -6.34 -3.61 -26.28
CA GLY A 397 -7.51 -3.70 -25.40
C GLY A 397 -7.32 -4.73 -24.29
N GLY A 398 -6.74 -5.88 -24.59
CA GLY A 398 -6.38 -6.89 -23.61
C GLY A 398 -5.34 -6.41 -22.61
N TRP A 399 -4.33 -5.65 -23.06
CA TRP A 399 -3.34 -5.03 -22.17
C TRP A 399 -3.97 -4.04 -21.19
N ILE A 400 -4.82 -3.13 -21.67
CA ILE A 400 -5.53 -2.17 -20.83
C ILE A 400 -6.41 -2.90 -19.82
N GLU A 401 -7.21 -3.86 -20.29
CA GLU A 401 -8.17 -4.57 -19.44
C GLU A 401 -7.49 -5.41 -18.34
N VAL A 402 -6.48 -6.22 -18.70
CA VAL A 402 -5.83 -7.13 -17.73
C VAL A 402 -4.96 -6.36 -16.75
N SER A 403 -4.23 -5.33 -17.19
CA SER A 403 -3.44 -4.49 -16.28
C SER A 403 -4.32 -3.74 -15.28
N GLN A 404 -5.44 -3.16 -15.71
CA GLN A 404 -6.38 -2.50 -14.79
C GLN A 404 -7.09 -3.50 -13.86
N ARG A 405 -7.40 -4.72 -14.31
CA ARG A 405 -7.93 -5.78 -13.43
C ARG A 405 -6.93 -6.19 -12.35
N HIS A 406 -5.65 -6.31 -12.70
CA HIS A 406 -4.61 -6.60 -11.72
C HIS A 406 -4.48 -5.46 -10.71
N GLN A 407 -4.44 -4.21 -11.18
CA GLN A 407 -4.41 -3.02 -10.32
C GLN A 407 -5.62 -3.01 -9.37
N GLU A 408 -6.82 -3.27 -9.88
CA GLU A 408 -8.06 -3.36 -9.09
C GLU A 408 -7.98 -4.43 -8.00
N TRP A 409 -7.52 -5.64 -8.34
CA TRP A 409 -7.37 -6.75 -7.41
C TRP A 409 -6.39 -6.41 -6.28
N ILE A 410 -5.21 -5.91 -6.63
CA ILE A 410 -4.16 -5.54 -5.66
C ILE A 410 -4.59 -4.38 -4.78
N THR A 411 -5.14 -3.31 -5.36
CA THR A 411 -5.64 -2.15 -4.62
C THR A 411 -6.69 -2.57 -3.60
N ARG A 412 -7.64 -3.43 -3.98
CA ARG A 412 -8.66 -3.94 -3.06
C ARG A 412 -8.06 -4.78 -1.93
N LEU A 413 -7.29 -5.81 -2.29
CA LEU A 413 -6.74 -6.78 -1.33
C LEU A 413 -5.88 -6.08 -0.28
N MET A 414 -4.95 -5.22 -0.72
CA MET A 414 -4.02 -4.53 0.19
C MET A 414 -4.75 -3.50 1.06
N THR A 415 -5.68 -2.72 0.49
CA THR A 415 -6.46 -1.73 1.26
C THR A 415 -7.33 -2.41 2.33
N GLU A 416 -8.04 -3.48 1.97
CA GLU A 416 -8.84 -4.23 2.93
C GLU A 416 -7.96 -4.86 4.02
N ALA A 417 -6.78 -5.40 3.68
CA ALA A 417 -5.83 -5.94 4.65
C ALA A 417 -5.33 -4.87 5.64
N TYR A 418 -4.94 -3.69 5.14
CA TYR A 418 -4.53 -2.57 5.99
C TYR A 418 -5.65 -2.11 6.91
N ARG A 419 -6.88 -2.01 6.40
CA ARG A 419 -8.02 -1.62 7.21
C ARG A 419 -8.36 -2.65 8.27
N ARG A 420 -8.26 -3.96 8.00
CA ARG A 420 -8.43 -5.00 9.03
C ARG A 420 -7.40 -4.89 10.17
N HIS A 421 -6.19 -4.41 9.88
CA HIS A 421 -5.14 -4.25 10.88
C HIS A 421 -5.45 -3.10 11.86
N SER A 422 -5.80 -3.44 13.09
CA SER A 422 -6.25 -2.45 14.09
C SER A 422 -5.18 -1.42 14.48
N TRP A 423 -3.89 -1.72 14.30
CA TRP A 423 -2.79 -0.79 14.62
C TRP A 423 -2.32 0.04 13.40
N MET A 424 -2.93 -0.17 12.22
CA MET A 424 -2.68 0.67 11.06
C MET A 424 -3.32 2.04 11.28
N ASN A 425 -2.48 3.08 11.34
CA ASN A 425 -2.90 4.43 11.67
C ASN A 425 -2.92 5.37 10.45
N THR A 426 -2.10 5.06 9.45
CA THR A 426 -2.08 5.77 8.17
C THR A 426 -1.77 4.83 7.01
N PHE A 427 -2.39 5.03 5.85
CA PHE A 427 -1.87 4.48 4.61
C PHE A 427 -2.19 5.37 3.41
N ALA A 428 -1.27 5.40 2.43
CA ALA A 428 -1.44 6.18 1.22
C ALA A 428 -1.18 5.37 -0.05
N ILE A 429 -2.18 5.26 -0.92
CA ILE A 429 -2.00 4.60 -2.22
C ILE A 429 -1.11 5.48 -3.12
N HIS A 430 -0.20 4.85 -3.85
CA HIS A 430 0.67 5.50 -4.82
C HIS A 430 0.17 5.10 -6.21
N LEU A 431 -0.50 5.97 -6.99
CA LEU A 431 -0.82 7.40 -6.78
C LEU A 431 -2.32 7.68 -6.92
N PHE A 432 -2.75 8.90 -6.58
CA PHE A 432 -4.14 9.30 -6.82
C PHE A 432 -4.43 9.59 -8.31
N ILE A 433 -3.86 10.69 -8.83
CA ILE A 433 -4.07 11.21 -10.18
C ILE A 433 -2.71 11.42 -10.83
N ASP A 434 -2.58 10.99 -12.09
CA ASP A 434 -1.40 11.27 -12.91
C ASP A 434 -1.25 12.76 -13.22
N ALA A 435 -0.05 13.29 -12.98
CA ALA A 435 0.29 14.65 -13.42
C ALA A 435 0.59 14.72 -14.93
N TRP A 436 0.99 13.59 -15.52
CA TRP A 436 1.43 13.48 -16.91
C TRP A 436 0.93 12.17 -17.54
N PRO A 437 0.59 12.18 -18.84
CA PRO A 437 0.16 10.99 -19.56
C PRO A 437 1.35 10.07 -19.83
N CYS A 438 1.52 9.04 -19.02
CA CYS A 438 2.68 8.15 -19.10
C CYS A 438 2.36 6.66 -18.96
N GLY A 439 1.19 6.28 -18.43
CA GLY A 439 0.71 4.89 -18.41
C GLY A 439 1.38 3.93 -17.45
N TRP A 440 2.49 4.31 -16.83
CA TRP A 440 3.24 3.48 -15.86
C TRP A 440 3.29 4.07 -14.46
N MET A 441 2.85 5.31 -14.27
CA MET A 441 2.58 5.80 -12.92
C MET A 441 1.43 4.97 -12.33
N LYS A 442 1.62 4.47 -11.10
CA LYS A 442 0.67 3.58 -10.40
C LYS A 442 -0.64 4.27 -10.00
N ALA A 443 -0.98 5.38 -10.66
CA ALA A 443 -2.16 6.16 -10.38
C ALA A 443 -3.43 5.34 -10.64
N ILE A 444 -4.42 5.55 -9.78
CA ILE A 444 -5.75 4.95 -9.93
C ILE A 444 -6.68 5.79 -10.82
N MET A 445 -6.23 6.98 -11.23
CA MET A 445 -6.93 7.89 -12.13
C MET A 445 -5.94 8.55 -13.08
N ASP A 446 -6.30 8.65 -14.36
CA ASP A 446 -5.42 9.23 -15.38
C ASP A 446 -5.43 10.77 -15.40
N VAL A 447 -4.62 11.36 -16.28
CA VAL A 447 -4.44 12.81 -16.39
C VAL A 447 -5.72 13.58 -16.78
N ASP A 448 -6.70 12.92 -17.41
CA ASP A 448 -8.00 13.53 -17.75
C ASP A 448 -9.05 13.29 -16.65
N ARG A 449 -8.61 12.82 -15.47
CA ARG A 449 -9.44 12.45 -14.32
C ARG A 449 -10.43 11.33 -14.66
N VAL A 450 -10.08 10.47 -15.64
CA VAL A 450 -10.86 9.27 -15.92
C VAL A 450 -10.45 8.19 -14.91
N PRO A 451 -11.39 7.70 -14.08
CA PRO A 451 -11.07 6.70 -13.07
C PRO A 451 -10.74 5.35 -13.73
N LYS A 452 -9.63 4.73 -13.30
CA LYS A 452 -9.32 3.33 -13.60
C LYS A 452 -10.14 2.42 -12.68
N LYS A 453 -10.22 1.13 -12.99
CA LYS A 453 -10.96 0.16 -12.14
C LYS A 453 -10.54 0.18 -10.67
N ALA A 454 -9.24 0.39 -10.43
CA ALA A 454 -8.68 0.50 -9.09
C ALA A 454 -9.24 1.66 -8.27
N TRP A 455 -9.67 2.77 -8.91
CA TRP A 455 -10.29 3.88 -8.19
C TRP A 455 -11.60 3.48 -7.53
N PHE A 456 -12.46 2.75 -8.25
CA PHE A 456 -13.73 2.25 -7.70
C PHE A 456 -13.48 1.29 -6.54
N ALA A 457 -12.54 0.34 -6.73
CA ALA A 457 -12.14 -0.58 -5.67
C ALA A 457 -11.60 0.15 -4.43
N TYR A 458 -10.81 1.21 -4.63
CA TYR A 458 -10.25 2.01 -3.53
C TYR A 458 -11.32 2.81 -2.79
N ARG A 459 -12.18 3.53 -3.52
CA ARG A 459 -13.31 4.30 -2.95
C ARG A 459 -14.18 3.43 -2.07
N ASP A 460 -14.58 2.27 -2.59
CA ASP A 460 -15.48 1.35 -1.90
C ASP A 460 -14.77 0.76 -0.66
N ALA A 461 -13.50 0.34 -0.81
CA ALA A 461 -12.68 -0.13 0.30
C ALA A 461 -12.34 0.97 1.33
N LEU A 462 -12.52 2.25 1.02
CA LEU A 462 -12.36 3.39 1.94
C LEU A 462 -13.67 3.86 2.58
N SER A 463 -14.81 3.20 2.33
CA SER A 463 -16.08 3.54 2.99
C SER A 463 -15.90 3.70 4.51
N PRO A 464 -16.40 4.78 5.15
CA PRO A 464 -16.14 5.07 6.57
C PRO A 464 -16.41 3.88 7.49
N THR A 465 -17.49 3.14 7.22
CA THR A 465 -17.73 1.80 7.76
C THR A 465 -17.74 0.83 6.59
N ALA A 466 -16.84 -0.15 6.59
CA ALA A 466 -16.73 -1.14 5.53
C ALA A 466 -16.76 -2.57 6.05
N VAL A 467 -17.37 -3.42 5.24
CA VAL A 467 -17.38 -4.88 5.38
C VAL A 467 -16.22 -5.45 4.60
N SER A 468 -15.46 -6.35 5.20
CA SER A 468 -14.47 -7.17 4.49
C SER A 468 -14.75 -8.64 4.76
N LEU A 469 -14.80 -9.43 3.69
CA LEU A 469 -14.89 -10.88 3.75
C LEU A 469 -13.53 -11.45 3.39
N ARG A 470 -12.89 -12.11 4.35
CA ARG A 470 -11.55 -12.69 4.17
C ARG A 470 -11.66 -14.18 3.91
N CYS A 471 -11.11 -14.63 2.79
CA CYS A 471 -10.90 -16.05 2.52
C CYS A 471 -9.54 -16.21 1.84
N SER A 472 -8.64 -16.95 2.47
CA SER A 472 -7.29 -17.19 1.94
C SER A 472 -7.27 -18.01 0.64
N ARG A 473 -8.43 -18.48 0.17
CA ARG A 473 -8.61 -19.38 -0.98
C ARG A 473 -9.60 -18.79 -1.97
N THR A 474 -9.29 -18.88 -3.26
CA THR A 474 -10.19 -18.53 -4.37
C THR A 474 -10.76 -19.75 -5.07
N GLN A 475 -10.22 -20.93 -4.78
CA GLN A 475 -10.58 -22.22 -5.36
C GLN A 475 -10.78 -23.25 -4.25
N VAL A 476 -11.90 -23.97 -4.31
CA VAL A 476 -12.33 -24.89 -3.24
C VAL A 476 -12.95 -26.15 -3.83
N TRP A 477 -13.03 -27.22 -3.04
CA TRP A 477 -13.66 -28.47 -3.48
C TRP A 477 -15.17 -28.49 -3.24
N SER A 478 -15.86 -29.25 -4.07
CA SER A 478 -17.23 -29.69 -3.88
C SER A 478 -17.40 -30.31 -2.48
N GLU A 479 -18.46 -29.92 -1.78
CA GLU A 479 -18.82 -30.40 -0.43
C GLU A 479 -17.83 -30.12 0.70
N GLU A 480 -16.75 -29.39 0.42
CA GLU A 480 -15.81 -28.92 1.44
C GLU A 480 -16.43 -27.83 2.34
N VAL A 481 -16.02 -27.77 3.61
CA VAL A 481 -16.36 -26.66 4.50
C VAL A 481 -15.25 -25.62 4.45
N VAL A 482 -15.57 -24.41 4.02
CA VAL A 482 -14.61 -23.33 3.80
C VAL A 482 -14.87 -22.21 4.81
N PRO A 483 -13.87 -21.83 5.62
CA PRO A 483 -14.00 -20.70 6.53
C PRO A 483 -13.91 -19.38 5.76
N VAL A 484 -14.88 -18.50 5.96
CA VAL A 484 -14.84 -17.10 5.50
C VAL A 484 -14.93 -16.19 6.72
N GLU A 485 -13.90 -15.39 6.96
CA GLU A 485 -13.88 -14.47 8.07
C GLU A 485 -14.69 -13.21 7.74
N LEU A 486 -15.49 -12.77 8.71
CA LEU A 486 -16.27 -11.55 8.60
C LEU A 486 -15.60 -10.44 9.41
N TRP A 487 -15.29 -9.32 8.75
CA TRP A 487 -14.62 -8.18 9.36
C TRP A 487 -15.41 -6.90 9.16
N VAL A 488 -15.28 -6.01 10.15
CA VAL A 488 -15.70 -4.61 10.08
C VAL A 488 -14.49 -3.73 10.22
N SER A 489 -14.39 -2.74 9.36
CA SER A 489 -13.51 -1.59 9.55
C SER A 489 -14.36 -0.35 9.72
N HIS A 490 -14.27 0.28 10.89
CA HIS A 490 -15.07 1.43 11.26
C HIS A 490 -14.15 2.57 11.71
N ASP A 491 -14.04 3.60 10.87
CA ASP A 491 -13.14 4.73 11.10
C ASP A 491 -13.78 5.94 11.82
N PRO A 492 -15.12 6.14 11.84
CA PRO A 492 -15.73 7.18 12.67
C PRO A 492 -15.39 7.06 14.16
N ALA A 493 -15.35 8.19 14.85
CA ALA A 493 -15.00 8.27 16.26
C ALA A 493 -16.14 7.82 17.19
N GLU A 494 -17.35 7.69 16.68
CA GLU A 494 -18.53 7.21 17.39
C GLU A 494 -18.82 5.74 17.07
N LYS A 495 -19.01 4.91 18.09
CA LYS A 495 -19.40 3.50 17.88
C LYS A 495 -20.80 3.39 17.24
N LEU A 496 -21.06 2.33 16.48
CA LEU A 496 -22.42 2.00 16.05
C LEU A 496 -23.11 1.10 17.08
N VAL A 497 -24.32 1.47 17.47
CA VAL A 497 -25.15 0.73 18.43
C VAL A 497 -26.31 0.07 17.69
N GLY A 498 -26.62 -1.19 18.02
CA GLY A 498 -27.76 -1.93 17.44
C GLY A 498 -27.55 -2.43 16.00
N ALA A 499 -26.34 -2.34 15.46
CA ALA A 499 -26.03 -2.84 14.13
C ALA A 499 -26.13 -4.38 14.05
N SER A 500 -26.42 -4.91 12.85
CA SER A 500 -26.50 -6.35 12.59
C SER A 500 -25.97 -6.73 11.21
N TRP A 501 -25.53 -7.98 11.06
CA TRP A 501 -25.09 -8.58 9.81
C TRP A 501 -26.19 -9.41 9.19
N VAL A 502 -26.31 -9.36 7.87
CA VAL A 502 -26.97 -10.39 7.07
C VAL A 502 -25.93 -10.97 6.11
N TYR A 503 -25.82 -12.30 6.04
CA TYR A 503 -25.01 -12.95 5.01
C TYR A 503 -25.88 -13.81 4.11
N GLU A 504 -25.43 -13.98 2.87
CA GLU A 504 -26.09 -14.79 1.86
C GLU A 504 -25.03 -15.53 1.02
N VAL A 505 -25.29 -16.80 0.72
CA VAL A 505 -24.47 -17.62 -0.17
C VAL A 505 -25.31 -17.98 -1.39
N LYS A 506 -24.80 -17.70 -2.60
CA LYS A 506 -25.46 -18.00 -3.87
C LYS A 506 -24.64 -18.97 -4.70
N LEU A 507 -25.28 -20.00 -5.23
CA LEU A 507 -24.72 -20.85 -6.28
C LEU A 507 -25.31 -20.42 -7.63
N ASN A 508 -24.47 -19.96 -8.55
CA ASN A 508 -24.90 -19.48 -9.88
C ASN A 508 -26.10 -18.51 -9.80
N GLY A 509 -26.05 -17.57 -8.84
CA GLY A 509 -27.10 -16.57 -8.60
C GLY A 509 -28.29 -17.03 -7.75
N LYS A 510 -28.43 -18.33 -7.43
CA LYS A 510 -29.52 -18.85 -6.58
C LYS A 510 -29.06 -18.96 -5.13
N GLY A 511 -29.83 -18.39 -4.20
CA GLY A 511 -29.55 -18.48 -2.76
C GLY A 511 -29.59 -19.92 -2.25
N VAL A 512 -28.53 -20.33 -1.54
CA VAL A 512 -28.40 -21.68 -0.94
C VAL A 512 -28.23 -21.65 0.58
N ALA A 513 -27.76 -20.53 1.14
CA ALA A 513 -27.70 -20.30 2.58
C ALA A 513 -27.83 -18.81 2.89
N HIS A 514 -28.39 -18.48 4.04
CA HIS A 514 -28.41 -17.11 4.55
C HIS A 514 -28.46 -17.13 6.09
N GLY A 515 -28.12 -16.01 6.71
CA GLY A 515 -28.26 -15.88 8.15
C GLY A 515 -28.11 -14.44 8.62
N ARG A 516 -28.45 -14.21 9.89
CA ARG A 516 -28.38 -12.90 10.53
C ARG A 516 -27.74 -13.02 11.91
N ALA A 517 -26.91 -12.03 12.28
CA ALA A 517 -26.29 -11.96 13.61
C ALA A 517 -26.14 -10.50 14.07
N PRO A 518 -26.10 -10.21 15.37
CA PRO A 518 -25.71 -8.88 15.87
C PRO A 518 -24.28 -8.50 15.45
N ALA A 519 -24.02 -7.21 15.25
CA ALA A 519 -22.71 -6.67 14.91
C ALA A 519 -22.10 -5.92 16.09
N LYS A 520 -20.79 -6.07 16.31
CA LYS A 520 -20.02 -5.25 17.24
C LYS A 520 -19.13 -4.29 16.46
N VAL A 521 -19.47 -3.00 16.50
CA VAL A 521 -18.77 -1.97 15.72
C VAL A 521 -18.20 -0.89 16.66
N PRO A 522 -16.96 -1.07 17.15
CA PRO A 522 -16.31 -0.09 18.01
C PRO A 522 -15.91 1.17 17.25
N ALA A 523 -15.79 2.29 17.96
CA ALA A 523 -15.26 3.55 17.44
C ALA A 523 -13.83 3.40 16.92
N CYS A 524 -13.54 3.99 15.75
CA CYS A 524 -12.23 4.13 15.10
C CYS A 524 -11.36 2.85 15.14
N ARG A 525 -12.00 1.70 14.94
CA ARG A 525 -11.37 0.39 15.10
C ARG A 525 -11.97 -0.65 14.16
N SER A 526 -11.11 -1.59 13.76
CA SER A 526 -11.51 -2.78 13.04
C SER A 526 -11.69 -3.98 13.97
N LEU A 527 -12.69 -4.82 13.70
CA LEU A 527 -12.99 -5.98 14.54
C LEU A 527 -13.50 -7.16 13.70
N GLY A 528 -12.87 -8.32 13.88
CA GLY A 528 -13.37 -9.59 13.38
C GLY A 528 -14.67 -9.97 14.10
N GLN A 529 -15.73 -10.19 13.33
CA GLN A 529 -17.07 -10.51 13.80
C GLN A 529 -17.28 -12.02 14.01
N GLY A 530 -16.40 -12.84 13.43
CA GLY A 530 -16.46 -14.30 13.49
C GLY A 530 -16.07 -14.94 12.16
N ILE A 531 -16.24 -16.26 12.08
CA ILE A 531 -15.95 -17.07 10.90
C ILE A 531 -17.24 -17.75 10.47
N LEU A 532 -17.57 -17.64 9.19
CA LEU A 532 -18.67 -18.34 8.54
C LEU A 532 -18.15 -19.68 7.97
N PRO A 533 -18.52 -20.84 8.53
CA PRO A 533 -18.16 -22.14 7.97
C PRO A 533 -19.13 -22.51 6.83
N ILE A 534 -18.76 -22.21 5.59
CA ILE A 534 -19.64 -22.41 4.43
C ILE A 534 -19.38 -23.80 3.86
N ARG A 535 -20.39 -24.68 3.93
CA ARG A 535 -20.34 -25.96 3.21
C ARG A 535 -20.64 -25.73 1.73
N MET A 536 -19.66 -26.02 0.88
CA MET A 536 -19.77 -25.86 -0.56
C MET A 536 -20.80 -26.84 -1.14
N PRO A 537 -21.65 -26.43 -2.10
CA PRO A 537 -22.59 -27.33 -2.75
C PRO A 537 -21.87 -28.41 -3.56
N ALA A 538 -22.56 -29.52 -3.77
CA ALA A 538 -22.10 -30.57 -4.68
C ALA A 538 -22.14 -30.07 -6.13
N VAL A 539 -21.05 -30.26 -6.89
CA VAL A 539 -20.97 -29.86 -8.30
C VAL A 539 -20.28 -30.91 -9.16
N GLU A 540 -20.78 -31.11 -10.39
CA GLU A 540 -20.20 -32.04 -11.38
C GLU A 540 -19.25 -31.35 -12.36
N LYS A 541 -19.34 -30.01 -12.46
CA LYS A 541 -18.45 -29.16 -13.26
C LYS A 541 -18.02 -27.94 -12.45
N VAL A 542 -16.91 -27.32 -12.86
CA VAL A 542 -16.43 -26.10 -12.24
C VAL A 542 -17.54 -25.04 -12.26
N SER A 543 -17.87 -24.50 -11.09
CA SER A 543 -18.96 -23.54 -10.88
C SER A 543 -18.51 -22.40 -9.99
N VAL A 544 -19.32 -21.35 -9.85
CA VAL A 544 -19.03 -20.19 -8.99
C VAL A 544 -20.04 -20.09 -7.85
N VAL A 545 -19.53 -19.89 -6.64
CA VAL A 545 -20.32 -19.50 -5.48
C VAL A 545 -19.96 -18.10 -5.05
N GLN A 546 -20.98 -17.30 -4.79
CA GLN A 546 -20.87 -15.96 -4.25
C GLN A 546 -21.20 -15.99 -2.75
N VAL A 547 -20.34 -15.39 -1.95
CA VAL A 547 -20.57 -15.19 -0.51
C VAL A 547 -20.68 -13.70 -0.26
N GLY A 548 -21.88 -13.24 0.10
CA GLY A 548 -22.20 -11.85 0.38
C GLY A 548 -22.43 -11.63 1.87
N ALA A 549 -22.05 -10.45 2.37
CA ALA A 549 -22.40 -9.96 3.69
C ALA A 549 -22.77 -8.48 3.63
N THR A 550 -23.82 -8.10 4.35
CA THR A 550 -24.32 -6.73 4.46
C THR A 550 -24.38 -6.33 5.93
N LEU A 551 -23.81 -5.17 6.25
CA LEU A 551 -24.00 -4.50 7.54
C LEU A 551 -25.27 -3.66 7.50
N LEU A 552 -26.13 -3.83 8.49
CA LEU A 552 -27.33 -3.06 8.70
C LEU A 552 -27.20 -2.19 9.96
N ASP A 553 -27.77 -0.99 9.92
CA ASP A 553 -27.92 -0.14 11.10
C ASP A 553 -29.04 -0.66 12.04
N ALA A 554 -29.29 0.06 13.14
CA ALA A 554 -30.33 -0.28 14.11
C ALA A 554 -31.76 -0.27 13.54
N SER A 555 -32.00 0.46 12.44
CA SER A 555 -33.29 0.48 11.73
C SER A 555 -33.43 -0.63 10.70
N GLY A 556 -32.35 -1.38 10.43
CA GLY A 556 -32.30 -2.40 9.39
C GLY A 556 -31.90 -1.89 8.01
N LYS A 557 -31.45 -0.62 7.89
CA LYS A 557 -30.98 -0.06 6.61
C LYS A 557 -29.53 -0.50 6.32
N PRO A 558 -29.20 -0.88 5.07
CA PRO A 558 -27.83 -1.19 4.68
C PRO A 558 -26.88 0.00 4.87
N ILE A 559 -25.75 -0.26 5.54
CA ILE A 559 -24.61 0.66 5.68
C ILE A 559 -23.58 0.37 4.59
N HIS A 560 -23.21 -0.90 4.42
CA HIS A 560 -22.21 -1.36 3.46
C HIS A 560 -22.39 -2.86 3.22
N ASP A 561 -22.10 -3.34 2.02
CA ASP A 561 -22.10 -4.75 1.67
C ASP A 561 -20.81 -5.16 0.96
N ARG A 562 -20.51 -6.46 0.96
CA ARG A 562 -19.36 -7.02 0.25
C ARG A 562 -19.70 -8.44 -0.21
N THR A 563 -19.30 -8.76 -1.43
CA THR A 563 -19.39 -10.10 -2.00
C THR A 563 -18.03 -10.58 -2.50
N ILE A 564 -17.66 -11.81 -2.15
CA ILE A 564 -16.52 -12.53 -2.72
C ILE A 564 -17.01 -13.70 -3.57
N GLU A 565 -16.19 -14.10 -4.54
CA GLU A 565 -16.47 -15.24 -5.42
C GLU A 565 -15.45 -16.36 -5.19
N LEU A 566 -15.94 -17.58 -5.07
CA LEU A 566 -15.15 -18.79 -4.94
C LEU A 566 -15.47 -19.74 -6.08
N ARG A 567 -14.44 -20.27 -6.74
CA ARG A 567 -14.60 -21.31 -7.76
C ARG A 567 -14.63 -22.68 -7.09
N ILE A 568 -15.69 -23.43 -7.34
CA ILE A 568 -15.90 -24.76 -6.79
C ILE A 568 -15.57 -25.79 -7.85
N PHE A 569 -14.72 -26.74 -7.50
CA PHE A 569 -14.30 -27.84 -8.36
C PHE A 569 -14.93 -29.16 -7.90
N PRO A 570 -15.37 -30.02 -8.83
CA PRO A 570 -15.76 -31.39 -8.51
C PRO A 570 -14.64 -32.14 -7.79
N ARG A 571 -14.99 -33.07 -6.89
CA ARG A 571 -13.99 -33.94 -6.26
C ARG A 571 -13.28 -34.78 -7.31
N LEU A 572 -11.99 -35.02 -7.11
CA LEU A 572 -11.22 -35.91 -7.98
C LEU A 572 -11.67 -37.36 -7.79
N GLY A 573 -11.76 -38.09 -8.90
CA GLY A 573 -11.88 -39.54 -8.87
C GLY A 573 -10.61 -40.19 -8.31
N ARG A 574 -10.76 -41.31 -7.59
CA ARG A 574 -9.63 -42.13 -7.11
C ARG A 574 -8.90 -42.77 -8.29
N ARG A 575 -7.59 -42.95 -8.15
CA ARG A 575 -6.75 -43.61 -9.16
C ARG A 575 -6.00 -44.80 -8.59
N GLU A 576 -6.08 -45.92 -9.29
CA GLU A 576 -5.24 -47.09 -9.03
C GLU A 576 -3.87 -46.96 -9.70
N VAL A 577 -3.15 -45.87 -9.43
CA VAL A 577 -1.73 -45.79 -9.78
C VAL A 577 -0.92 -46.22 -8.54
N LEU A 578 0.14 -46.98 -8.77
CA LEU A 578 1.07 -47.44 -7.74
C LEU A 578 2.46 -46.78 -7.94
N PRO A 579 2.63 -45.48 -7.62
CA PRO A 579 3.89 -44.79 -7.86
C PRO A 579 5.06 -45.41 -7.08
N TRP A 580 6.21 -45.51 -7.73
CA TRP A 580 7.48 -45.74 -7.06
C TRP A 580 8.02 -44.42 -6.51
N VAL A 581 8.31 -44.37 -5.21
CA VAL A 581 8.96 -43.23 -4.53
C VAL A 581 10.34 -43.67 -4.04
N PRO A 582 11.42 -43.46 -4.83
CA PRO A 582 12.78 -43.84 -4.42
C PRO A 582 13.17 -43.24 -3.07
N GLY A 583 13.60 -44.09 -2.13
CA GLY A 583 13.95 -43.70 -0.77
C GLY A 583 12.76 -43.53 0.19
N GLY A 584 11.51 -43.70 -0.27
CA GLY A 584 10.33 -43.80 0.60
C GLY A 584 9.98 -42.54 1.38
N SER A 585 10.15 -41.34 0.80
CA SER A 585 9.82 -40.07 1.46
C SER A 585 8.36 -40.05 1.93
N ALA A 586 8.14 -39.98 3.25
CA ALA A 586 6.81 -39.96 3.85
C ALA A 586 5.98 -38.75 3.37
N LYS A 587 6.61 -37.58 3.23
CA LYS A 587 5.95 -36.38 2.66
C LYS A 587 5.44 -36.67 1.24
N THR A 588 6.27 -37.28 0.40
CA THR A 588 5.93 -37.59 -1.00
C THR A 588 4.81 -38.63 -1.10
N ILE A 589 4.89 -39.69 -0.29
CA ILE A 589 3.85 -40.72 -0.22
C ILE A 589 2.52 -40.12 0.27
N GLY A 590 2.56 -39.24 1.28
CA GLY A 590 1.38 -38.59 1.85
C GLY A 590 0.57 -37.82 0.81
N TRP A 591 1.18 -36.87 0.10
CA TRP A 591 0.44 -36.05 -0.88
C TRP A 591 -0.02 -36.86 -2.11
N LEU A 592 0.71 -37.91 -2.50
CA LEU A 592 0.24 -38.85 -3.52
C LEU A 592 -0.99 -39.62 -3.03
N GLY A 593 -1.04 -39.95 -1.74
CA GLY A 593 -2.21 -40.52 -1.08
C GLY A 593 -3.43 -39.60 -1.15
N GLU A 594 -3.25 -38.29 -0.99
CA GLU A 594 -4.33 -37.28 -1.15
C GLU A 594 -4.92 -37.28 -2.57
N LEU A 595 -4.13 -37.66 -3.59
CA LEU A 595 -4.61 -37.86 -4.97
C LEU A 595 -5.19 -39.25 -5.22
N GLY A 596 -5.29 -40.08 -4.18
CA GLY A 596 -5.80 -41.45 -4.22
C GLY A 596 -4.78 -42.49 -4.70
N ALA A 597 -3.50 -42.16 -4.86
CA ALA A 597 -2.46 -43.09 -5.28
C ALA A 597 -1.91 -43.92 -4.11
N LYS A 598 -1.61 -45.20 -4.38
CA LYS A 598 -1.00 -46.13 -3.40
C LYS A 598 0.52 -46.13 -3.54
N ALA A 599 1.16 -44.99 -3.26
CA ALA A 599 2.61 -44.84 -3.42
C ALA A 599 3.41 -45.72 -2.45
N THR A 600 4.52 -46.30 -2.91
CA THR A 600 5.41 -47.12 -2.07
C THR A 600 6.88 -46.84 -2.34
N ALA A 601 7.75 -47.19 -1.38
CA ALA A 601 9.19 -47.03 -1.54
C ALA A 601 9.76 -47.89 -2.68
N ARG A 602 9.12 -49.03 -2.97
CA ARG A 602 9.41 -49.90 -4.11
C ARG A 602 8.20 -50.82 -4.39
N PRO A 603 7.44 -50.58 -5.46
CA PRO A 603 6.30 -51.42 -5.81
C PRO A 603 6.74 -52.80 -6.32
N LYS A 604 5.87 -53.81 -6.20
CA LYS A 604 6.05 -55.12 -6.84
C LYS A 604 5.44 -55.05 -8.26
N GLY A 605 6.22 -55.36 -9.30
CA GLY A 605 5.75 -55.40 -10.69
C GLY A 605 6.24 -54.23 -11.56
N GLU A 606 5.58 -54.01 -12.69
CA GLU A 606 5.93 -52.95 -13.65
C GLU A 606 5.67 -51.55 -13.08
N VAL A 607 6.61 -50.63 -13.28
CA VAL A 607 6.54 -49.26 -12.74
C VAL A 607 6.17 -48.30 -13.87
N SER A 608 4.97 -47.74 -13.82
CA SER A 608 4.50 -46.74 -14.80
C SER A 608 4.79 -45.30 -14.38
N LEU A 609 5.02 -45.04 -13.09
CA LEU A 609 5.26 -43.72 -12.53
C LEU A 609 6.29 -43.77 -11.39
N ILE A 610 7.26 -42.86 -11.46
CA ILE A 610 8.33 -42.69 -10.48
C ILE A 610 8.27 -41.23 -10.01
N VAL A 611 8.18 -40.99 -8.70
CA VAL A 611 8.15 -39.64 -8.13
C VAL A 611 9.39 -39.41 -7.28
N ILE A 612 10.23 -38.49 -7.73
CA ILE A 612 11.56 -38.24 -7.20
C ILE A 612 11.56 -36.88 -6.52
N SER A 613 11.67 -36.89 -5.19
CA SER A 613 11.73 -35.67 -4.37
C SER A 613 13.12 -35.30 -3.87
N ASN A 614 14.13 -36.10 -4.20
CA ASN A 614 15.51 -35.87 -3.77
C ASN A 614 16.48 -36.38 -4.86
N TRP A 615 17.41 -35.54 -5.27
CA TRP A 615 18.41 -35.91 -6.28
C TRP A 615 19.27 -37.10 -5.86
N ALA A 616 19.68 -37.16 -4.59
CA ALA A 616 20.54 -38.23 -4.08
C ALA A 616 19.85 -39.61 -4.11
N THR A 617 18.51 -39.67 -4.04
CA THR A 617 17.78 -40.94 -4.18
C THR A 617 17.68 -41.37 -5.64
N TYR A 618 17.58 -40.43 -6.57
CA TYR A 618 17.73 -40.72 -8.00
C TYR A 618 19.12 -41.27 -8.32
N GLU A 619 20.19 -40.64 -7.85
CA GLU A 619 21.55 -41.10 -8.14
C GLU A 619 21.83 -42.53 -7.65
N LYS A 620 21.35 -42.88 -6.45
CA LYS A 620 21.47 -44.24 -5.89
C LYS A 620 20.75 -45.31 -6.73
N SER A 621 19.65 -44.94 -7.39
CA SER A 621 18.80 -45.84 -8.18
C SER A 621 18.82 -45.49 -9.68
N ARG A 622 19.84 -44.76 -10.15
CA ARG A 622 19.87 -44.15 -11.50
C ARG A 622 19.66 -45.18 -12.59
N ALA A 623 20.42 -46.26 -12.58
CA ALA A 623 20.35 -47.29 -13.62
C ALA A 623 18.95 -47.94 -13.72
N GLU A 624 18.29 -48.17 -12.58
CA GLU A 624 16.94 -48.76 -12.51
C GLU A 624 15.87 -47.77 -12.98
N ILE A 625 15.97 -46.50 -12.54
CA ILE A 625 15.04 -45.43 -12.94
C ILE A 625 15.17 -45.14 -14.43
N ASP A 626 16.38 -44.96 -14.95
CA ASP A 626 16.64 -44.70 -16.38
C ASP A 626 16.11 -45.85 -17.25
N ALA A 627 16.32 -47.11 -16.84
CA ALA A 627 15.79 -48.28 -17.53
C ALA A 627 14.25 -48.32 -17.53
N ALA A 628 13.62 -48.02 -16.38
CA ALA A 628 12.17 -47.95 -16.27
C ALA A 628 11.58 -46.84 -17.15
N VAL A 629 12.21 -45.67 -17.21
CA VAL A 629 11.79 -44.57 -18.10
C VAL A 629 11.88 -45.00 -19.56
N ARG A 630 13.01 -45.54 -20.02
CA ARG A 630 13.12 -46.05 -21.40
C ARG A 630 12.10 -47.14 -21.70
N GLY A 631 11.72 -47.92 -20.70
CA GLY A 631 10.69 -48.97 -20.75
C GLY A 631 9.25 -48.47 -20.84
N GLY A 632 8.96 -47.21 -20.48
CA GLY A 632 7.59 -46.65 -20.51
C GLY A 632 7.20 -45.80 -19.32
N ALA A 633 8.02 -45.74 -18.26
CA ALA A 633 7.68 -45.00 -17.04
C ALA A 633 7.75 -43.49 -17.21
N VAL A 634 6.94 -42.77 -16.44
CA VAL A 634 7.07 -41.32 -16.22
C VAL A 634 7.93 -41.10 -14.98
N ALA A 635 9.07 -40.43 -15.10
CA ALA A 635 9.87 -39.97 -13.94
C ALA A 635 9.61 -38.49 -13.66
N LEU A 636 8.87 -38.21 -12.59
CA LEU A 636 8.51 -36.88 -12.12
C LEU A 636 9.47 -36.41 -11.01
N PHE A 637 10.30 -35.43 -11.32
CA PHE A 637 11.12 -34.72 -10.35
C PHE A 637 10.32 -33.56 -9.74
N MET A 638 10.18 -33.60 -8.42
CA MET A 638 9.67 -32.49 -7.60
C MET A 638 10.72 -31.37 -7.51
N PRO A 639 10.42 -30.19 -6.95
CA PRO A 639 11.31 -29.04 -6.99
C PRO A 639 12.74 -29.41 -6.58
N LEU A 640 13.69 -29.02 -7.42
CA LEU A 640 15.11 -29.34 -7.27
C LEU A 640 15.83 -28.10 -6.73
N PRO A 641 16.89 -28.26 -5.92
CA PRO A 641 17.70 -27.12 -5.55
C PRO A 641 18.41 -26.53 -6.78
N PRO A 642 18.94 -25.30 -6.70
CA PRO A 642 19.74 -24.74 -7.78
C PRO A 642 20.95 -25.63 -8.09
N GLY A 643 21.18 -25.90 -9.38
CA GLY A 643 22.21 -26.83 -9.82
C GLY A 643 22.06 -27.25 -11.28
N VAL A 644 23.01 -28.05 -11.75
CA VAL A 644 22.99 -28.65 -13.09
C VAL A 644 22.74 -30.15 -12.93
N TYR A 645 21.74 -30.66 -13.63
CA TYR A 645 21.26 -32.02 -13.49
C TYR A 645 21.25 -32.73 -14.84
N ARG A 646 21.73 -33.97 -14.85
CA ARG A 646 21.72 -34.84 -16.04
C ARG A 646 20.69 -35.95 -15.88
N LEU A 647 19.63 -35.86 -16.69
CA LEU A 647 18.48 -36.76 -16.73
C LEU A 647 18.52 -37.54 -18.04
N GLY A 648 18.86 -38.83 -17.95
CA GLY A 648 19.20 -39.63 -19.12
C GLY A 648 20.34 -38.99 -19.93
N GLU A 649 20.06 -38.70 -21.20
CA GLU A 649 21.05 -38.05 -22.10
C GLU A 649 21.04 -36.52 -22.06
N GLN A 650 20.05 -35.91 -21.39
CA GLN A 650 19.83 -34.47 -21.44
C GLN A 650 20.24 -33.76 -20.15
N GLU A 651 20.76 -32.55 -20.30
CA GLU A 651 21.06 -31.65 -19.19
C GLU A 651 19.91 -30.63 -18.97
N ILE A 652 19.67 -30.29 -17.71
CA ILE A 652 18.80 -29.20 -17.28
C ILE A 652 19.45 -28.44 -16.12
N THR A 653 19.39 -27.12 -16.17
CA THR A 653 19.85 -26.22 -15.11
C THR A 653 18.67 -25.68 -14.34
N VAL A 654 18.76 -25.71 -13.01
CA VAL A 654 17.82 -25.08 -12.08
C VAL A 654 18.50 -23.86 -11.49
N ARG A 655 17.86 -22.71 -11.57
CA ARG A 655 18.37 -21.43 -11.06
C ARG A 655 17.37 -20.82 -10.10
N VAL A 656 17.85 -20.01 -9.15
CA VAL A 656 16.97 -19.17 -8.34
C VAL A 656 16.25 -18.18 -9.26
N ALA A 657 14.94 -18.02 -9.07
CA ALA A 657 14.18 -17.02 -9.81
C ALA A 657 14.67 -15.60 -9.47
N GLY A 658 14.91 -14.77 -10.48
CA GLY A 658 15.27 -13.38 -10.31
C GLY A 658 14.14 -12.58 -9.67
N MET A 659 14.48 -11.52 -8.93
CA MET A 659 13.50 -10.62 -8.30
C MET A 659 12.54 -11.31 -7.30
N GLY A 660 12.92 -12.48 -6.77
CA GLY A 660 12.20 -13.14 -5.68
C GLY A 660 11.39 -14.35 -6.14
N PRO A 661 10.48 -14.86 -5.30
CA PRO A 661 9.66 -16.05 -5.61
C PRO A 661 8.46 -15.72 -6.52
N ARG A 662 7.60 -16.69 -6.87
CA ARG A 662 6.42 -16.45 -7.73
C ARG A 662 5.11 -16.93 -7.12
N HIS A 663 4.10 -16.08 -7.18
CA HIS A 663 2.70 -16.45 -6.91
C HIS A 663 1.97 -16.93 -8.17
N PHE A 664 2.55 -16.78 -9.36
CA PHE A 664 1.91 -17.03 -10.64
C PHE A 664 2.82 -17.81 -11.59
N VAL A 665 2.25 -18.76 -12.31
CA VAL A 665 2.85 -19.40 -13.49
C VAL A 665 1.82 -19.47 -14.62
N SER A 666 2.28 -19.35 -15.86
CA SER A 666 1.46 -19.35 -17.07
C SER A 666 1.28 -20.76 -17.62
N GLY A 667 0.01 -21.13 -17.84
CA GLY A 667 -0.40 -22.32 -18.60
C GLY A 667 -0.53 -22.08 -20.10
N ALA A 668 -0.28 -20.87 -20.59
CA ALA A 668 -0.43 -20.51 -21.99
C ALA A 668 0.73 -21.01 -22.87
N THR A 669 1.03 -22.31 -22.79
CA THR A 669 2.13 -22.98 -23.53
C THR A 669 1.62 -23.81 -24.71
N GLY A 670 0.32 -24.10 -24.76
CA GLY A 670 -0.28 -25.02 -25.72
C GLY A 670 -0.01 -26.50 -25.41
N HIS A 671 0.63 -26.80 -24.28
CA HIS A 671 0.92 -28.19 -23.91
C HIS A 671 -0.37 -28.93 -23.51
N PRO A 672 -0.60 -30.18 -23.95
CA PRO A 672 -1.83 -30.91 -23.66
C PRO A 672 -2.18 -31.00 -22.16
N TRP A 673 -1.17 -31.09 -21.28
CA TRP A 673 -1.38 -31.21 -19.83
C TRP A 673 -1.92 -29.96 -19.14
N VAL A 674 -1.93 -28.81 -19.81
CA VAL A 674 -2.48 -27.55 -19.29
C VAL A 674 -3.74 -27.12 -20.04
N GLU A 675 -4.21 -27.94 -20.99
CA GLU A 675 -5.48 -27.72 -21.66
C GLU A 675 -6.65 -27.91 -20.68
N GLY A 676 -7.58 -26.96 -20.69
CA GLY A 676 -8.72 -26.90 -19.77
C GLY A 676 -8.46 -26.14 -18.47
N PHE A 677 -7.23 -25.64 -18.25
CA PHE A 677 -6.93 -24.68 -17.18
C PHE A 677 -7.12 -23.24 -17.68
N GLY A 678 -7.66 -22.39 -16.81
CA GLY A 678 -7.82 -20.95 -17.03
C GLY A 678 -6.58 -20.13 -16.66
N PRO A 679 -6.53 -18.85 -17.06
CA PRO A 679 -5.37 -17.96 -16.84
C PRO A 679 -5.05 -17.69 -15.37
N GLU A 680 -6.04 -17.76 -14.47
CA GLU A 680 -5.87 -17.53 -13.03
C GLU A 680 -5.77 -18.84 -12.22
N ASP A 681 -5.76 -20.00 -12.87
CA ASP A 681 -5.77 -21.30 -12.17
C ASP A 681 -4.49 -21.53 -11.37
N PHE A 682 -3.34 -21.13 -11.94
CA PHE A 682 -2.01 -21.31 -11.36
C PHE A 682 -1.50 -20.05 -10.65
N LYS A 683 -2.36 -19.46 -9.82
CA LYS A 683 -2.08 -18.20 -9.13
C LYS A 683 -2.53 -18.24 -7.67
N PHE A 684 -1.68 -17.72 -6.78
CA PHE A 684 -2.00 -17.42 -5.38
C PHE A 684 -2.59 -18.62 -4.63
N TRP A 685 -1.85 -19.73 -4.60
CA TRP A 685 -2.28 -20.97 -3.96
C TRP A 685 -2.08 -20.93 -2.45
N HIS A 686 -3.01 -21.58 -1.75
CA HIS A 686 -3.03 -21.71 -0.30
C HIS A 686 -2.08 -22.80 0.21
N PHE A 687 -1.40 -22.53 1.31
CA PHE A 687 -0.55 -23.49 1.99
C PHE A 687 -1.15 -23.81 3.37
N ALA A 688 -1.61 -25.05 3.57
CA ALA A 688 -2.26 -25.46 4.81
C ALA A 688 -1.39 -25.21 6.06
N SER A 689 -0.07 -25.43 5.93
CA SER A 689 0.90 -25.19 7.01
C SER A 689 1.07 -23.72 7.40
N LEU A 690 0.69 -22.80 6.52
CA LEU A 690 0.78 -21.35 6.75
C LEU A 690 -0.58 -20.72 7.07
N GLY A 691 -1.69 -21.37 6.69
CA GLY A 691 -3.05 -20.82 6.83
C GLY A 691 -3.38 -19.69 5.84
N HIS A 692 -2.49 -19.45 4.87
CA HIS A 692 -2.64 -18.41 3.86
C HIS A 692 -1.96 -18.79 2.54
N SER A 693 -2.17 -17.98 1.51
CA SER A 693 -1.49 -18.13 0.22
C SER A 693 -0.02 -17.77 0.31
N SER A 694 0.83 -18.41 -0.48
CA SER A 694 2.29 -18.21 -0.46
C SER A 694 2.86 -18.46 -1.86
N PRO A 695 4.09 -18.04 -2.17
CA PRO A 695 4.68 -18.31 -3.47
C PRO A 695 4.75 -19.81 -3.77
N ILE A 696 4.37 -20.18 -5.00
CA ILE A 696 4.29 -21.57 -5.47
C ILE A 696 5.58 -22.05 -6.15
N LEU A 697 6.57 -21.16 -6.27
CA LEU A 697 7.81 -21.40 -7.00
C LEU A 697 8.93 -20.48 -6.49
N MET A 698 10.14 -21.03 -6.36
CA MET A 698 11.37 -20.28 -5.99
C MET A 698 12.44 -20.31 -7.10
N THR A 699 12.34 -21.26 -8.02
CA THR A 699 13.38 -21.61 -8.99
C THR A 699 12.82 -21.65 -10.41
N VAL A 700 13.67 -21.45 -11.41
CA VAL A 700 13.34 -21.53 -12.84
C VAL A 700 14.25 -22.52 -13.54
N LEU A 701 13.83 -22.98 -14.71
CA LEU A 701 14.55 -23.98 -15.50
C LEU A 701 15.20 -23.36 -16.72
N GLU A 702 16.35 -23.92 -17.10
CA GLU A 702 17.06 -23.61 -18.34
C GLU A 702 17.59 -24.92 -18.94
N GLY A 703 17.41 -25.13 -20.24
CA GLY A 703 17.88 -26.34 -20.90
C GLY A 703 17.32 -26.48 -22.32
N ARG A 704 18.13 -27.03 -23.23
CA ARG A 704 17.71 -27.27 -24.62
C ARG A 704 17.00 -28.63 -24.76
N GLY A 705 16.09 -28.73 -25.73
CA GLY A 705 15.41 -29.99 -26.05
C GLY A 705 14.42 -30.47 -24.99
N TRP A 706 13.90 -29.55 -24.18
CA TRP A 706 12.82 -29.80 -23.22
C TRP A 706 11.54 -29.14 -23.72
N ASN A 707 10.41 -29.83 -23.65
CA ASN A 707 9.10 -29.28 -23.96
C ASN A 707 8.56 -28.54 -22.74
N THR A 708 8.17 -27.28 -22.90
CA THR A 708 7.67 -26.45 -21.79
C THR A 708 6.20 -26.73 -21.52
N VAL A 709 5.89 -27.16 -20.30
CA VAL A 709 4.52 -27.41 -19.82
C VAL A 709 3.95 -26.15 -19.16
N LEU A 710 4.70 -25.58 -18.21
CA LEU A 710 4.39 -24.31 -17.55
C LEU A 710 5.61 -23.39 -17.64
N ARG A 711 5.35 -22.09 -17.70
CA ARG A 711 6.38 -21.03 -17.76
C ARG A 711 6.08 -19.90 -16.76
N SER A 712 7.08 -19.12 -16.39
CA SER A 712 6.90 -17.91 -15.57
C SER A 712 7.92 -16.85 -16.00
N GLY A 713 7.76 -15.61 -15.51
CA GLY A 713 8.72 -14.54 -15.80
C GLY A 713 10.04 -14.71 -15.05
N ASP A 714 11.14 -14.48 -15.74
CA ASP A 714 12.44 -14.22 -15.12
C ASP A 714 13.10 -13.00 -15.77
N GLY A 715 13.76 -12.19 -14.94
CA GLY A 715 14.37 -10.92 -15.36
C GLY A 715 15.11 -10.25 -14.22
N GLY A 716 15.37 -8.95 -14.36
CA GLY A 716 15.93 -8.13 -13.29
C GLY A 716 16.16 -6.69 -13.74
N TRP A 717 16.61 -5.83 -12.83
CA TRP A 717 16.87 -4.42 -13.17
C TRP A 717 17.93 -4.23 -14.27
N LEU A 718 18.83 -5.19 -14.42
CA LEU A 718 19.92 -5.17 -15.40
C LEU A 718 19.74 -6.23 -16.51
N ARG A 719 18.62 -6.94 -16.55
CA ARG A 719 18.39 -8.08 -17.44
C ARG A 719 16.96 -8.05 -17.98
N PRO A 720 16.76 -8.20 -19.30
CA PRO A 720 15.41 -8.18 -19.88
C PRO A 720 14.52 -9.25 -19.27
N TRP A 721 13.22 -8.97 -19.27
CA TRP A 721 12.19 -9.91 -18.82
C TRP A 721 11.72 -10.77 -19.99
N ASP A 722 11.63 -12.07 -19.74
CA ASP A 722 11.04 -13.03 -20.68
C ASP A 722 10.44 -14.22 -19.90
N TYR A 723 9.68 -15.05 -20.61
CA TYR A 723 9.24 -16.33 -20.08
C TYR A 723 10.40 -17.33 -20.03
N VAL A 724 10.51 -17.99 -18.88
CA VAL A 724 11.37 -19.16 -18.69
C VAL A 724 10.54 -20.37 -18.29
N PRO A 725 10.95 -21.60 -18.67
CA PRO A 725 10.27 -22.81 -18.25
C PRO A 725 10.34 -22.99 -16.72
N VAL A 726 9.28 -23.55 -16.15
CA VAL A 726 9.21 -23.91 -14.70
C VAL A 726 8.67 -25.31 -14.49
N VAL A 727 7.95 -25.85 -15.48
CA VAL A 727 7.69 -27.27 -15.62
C VAL A 727 8.01 -27.68 -17.05
N VAL A 728 8.82 -28.73 -17.20
CA VAL A 728 9.18 -29.26 -18.51
C VAL A 728 9.03 -30.77 -18.57
N GLU A 729 8.91 -31.29 -19.77
CA GLU A 729 8.93 -32.71 -20.05
C GLU A 729 9.82 -33.05 -21.25
N ARG A 730 10.29 -34.29 -21.32
CA ARG A 730 10.98 -34.84 -22.49
C ARG A 730 10.75 -36.33 -22.59
N ALA A 731 10.41 -36.81 -23.79
CA ALA A 731 10.35 -38.23 -24.08
C ALA A 731 11.75 -38.87 -24.16
N GLU A 732 11.91 -40.07 -23.61
CA GLU A 732 13.10 -40.92 -23.80
C GLU A 732 12.65 -42.39 -23.86
N GLY A 733 12.98 -43.09 -24.94
CA GLY A 733 12.45 -44.43 -25.21
C GLY A 733 10.91 -44.41 -25.30
N LYS A 734 10.24 -45.26 -24.52
CA LYS A 734 8.77 -45.31 -24.43
C LYS A 734 8.19 -44.43 -23.31
N GLY A 735 9.02 -43.89 -22.42
CA GLY A 735 8.58 -43.10 -21.27
C GLY A 735 8.98 -41.63 -21.38
N ARG A 736 9.01 -40.93 -20.24
CA ARG A 736 9.39 -39.52 -20.19
C ARG A 736 10.02 -39.09 -18.87
N TRP A 737 10.80 -38.02 -18.98
CA TRP A 737 11.28 -37.20 -17.88
C TRP A 737 10.36 -36.00 -17.69
N VAL A 738 10.05 -35.66 -16.44
CA VAL A 738 9.31 -34.46 -16.07
C VAL A 738 10.05 -33.77 -14.93
N VAL A 739 10.29 -32.47 -15.05
CA VAL A 739 10.87 -31.65 -13.98
C VAL A 739 9.88 -30.57 -13.62
N CYS A 740 9.38 -30.60 -12.38
CA CYS A 740 8.37 -29.67 -11.89
C CYS A 740 8.95 -28.84 -10.74
N GLN A 741 9.20 -27.54 -10.97
CA GLN A 741 9.64 -26.62 -9.92
C GLN A 741 8.47 -26.01 -9.12
N VAL A 742 7.23 -26.19 -9.58
CA VAL A 742 6.03 -25.76 -8.85
C VAL A 742 5.82 -26.66 -7.61
N GLU A 743 5.56 -26.04 -6.46
CA GLU A 743 5.36 -26.71 -5.18
C GLU A 743 3.98 -27.38 -5.11
N LEU A 744 3.90 -28.64 -5.53
CA LEU A 744 2.68 -29.45 -5.48
C LEU A 744 2.50 -30.17 -4.14
N ALA A 745 3.59 -30.63 -3.52
CA ALA A 745 3.52 -31.52 -2.36
C ALA A 745 2.85 -30.87 -1.15
N SER A 746 2.93 -29.53 -1.04
CA SER A 746 2.30 -28.75 0.03
C SER A 746 0.99 -28.05 -0.38
N THR A 747 0.52 -28.22 -1.62
CA THR A 747 -0.62 -27.45 -2.16
C THR A 747 -1.78 -28.31 -2.69
N VAL A 748 -1.56 -29.57 -3.08
CA VAL A 748 -2.60 -30.43 -3.69
C VAL A 748 -3.83 -30.67 -2.80
N GLU A 749 -3.66 -30.66 -1.48
CA GLU A 749 -4.77 -30.89 -0.55
C GLU A 749 -5.81 -29.76 -0.64
N THR A 750 -5.35 -28.52 -0.61
CA THR A 750 -6.20 -27.33 -0.48
C THR A 750 -6.47 -26.61 -1.80
N ASN A 751 -5.75 -26.93 -2.88
CA ASN A 751 -5.88 -26.23 -4.16
C ASN A 751 -6.33 -27.18 -5.27
N PRO A 752 -7.60 -27.08 -5.72
CA PRO A 752 -8.12 -27.95 -6.77
C PRO A 752 -7.32 -27.98 -8.06
N THR A 753 -6.83 -26.83 -8.51
CA THR A 753 -5.96 -26.75 -9.69
C THR A 753 -4.66 -27.52 -9.49
N ALA A 754 -3.99 -27.37 -8.34
CA ALA A 754 -2.74 -28.06 -8.05
C ALA A 754 -2.93 -29.58 -8.11
N ALA A 755 -4.01 -30.08 -7.52
CA ALA A 755 -4.36 -31.50 -7.53
C ALA A 755 -4.68 -32.03 -8.95
N ARG A 756 -5.49 -31.28 -9.72
CA ARG A 756 -5.81 -31.63 -11.11
C ARG A 756 -4.56 -31.65 -12.00
N PHE A 757 -3.69 -30.66 -11.85
CA PHE A 757 -2.44 -30.58 -12.60
C PHE A 757 -1.49 -31.72 -12.24
N ALA A 758 -1.35 -32.01 -10.94
CA ALA A 758 -0.57 -33.16 -10.47
C ALA A 758 -1.08 -34.49 -11.07
N GLN A 759 -2.39 -34.69 -11.18
CA GLN A 759 -2.95 -35.87 -11.85
C GLN A 759 -2.56 -35.95 -13.34
N ASN A 760 -2.56 -34.81 -14.06
CA ASN A 760 -2.08 -34.75 -15.46
C ASN A 760 -0.61 -35.14 -15.58
N LEU A 761 0.26 -34.65 -14.68
CA LEU A 761 1.67 -35.05 -14.64
C LEU A 761 1.83 -36.56 -14.39
N MET A 762 1.07 -37.10 -13.42
CA MET A 762 1.15 -38.51 -13.03
C MET A 762 0.72 -39.49 -14.13
N ALA A 763 -0.24 -39.11 -14.98
CA ALA A 763 -0.73 -40.00 -16.04
C ALA A 763 0.02 -39.87 -17.36
N GLY A 764 0.89 -38.88 -17.49
CA GLY A 764 1.58 -38.61 -18.75
C GLY A 764 0.67 -38.04 -19.86
N LYS A 765 -0.60 -37.72 -19.57
CA LYS A 765 -1.60 -37.22 -20.54
C LYS A 765 -2.63 -36.30 -19.88
N ASN A 766 -3.36 -35.53 -20.68
CA ASN A 766 -4.52 -34.81 -20.18
C ASN A 766 -5.65 -35.80 -19.88
N LEU A 767 -6.29 -35.64 -18.73
CA LEU A 767 -7.31 -36.57 -18.23
C LEU A 767 -8.69 -35.95 -18.20
N PHE A 768 -8.78 -34.64 -18.45
CA PHE A 768 -10.05 -33.93 -18.55
C PHE A 768 -10.65 -33.99 -19.96
N ILE A 769 -9.96 -34.70 -20.88
CA ILE A 769 -10.41 -35.02 -22.23
C ILE A 769 -10.31 -36.54 -22.40
N SER A 770 -11.15 -37.28 -21.67
CA SER A 770 -11.48 -38.66 -22.02
C SER A 770 -12.95 -38.72 -22.41
N HIS A 771 -13.18 -38.77 -23.73
CA HIS A 771 -14.42 -39.04 -24.46
C HIS A 771 -15.59 -38.05 -24.30
N ALA A 772 -15.67 -37.12 -25.26
CA ALA A 772 -16.90 -36.95 -26.03
C ALA A 772 -16.82 -37.84 -27.28
#